data_AF-A0AAW2QD93-F1
#
_entry.id   AF-A0AAW2QD93-F1
#
_cell.length_a   1.000
_cell.length_b   1.000
_cell.length_c   1.000
_cell.angle_alpha   90.00
_cell.angle_beta   90.00
_cell.angle_gamma   90.00
#
_symmetry.space_group_name_H-M   'P 1'
#
loop_
_entity.id
_entity.type
_entity.pdbx_description
1 polymer ?
#
loop_
_entity_poly.entity_id
_entity_poly.type
_entity_poly.pdbx_seq_one_letter_code
_entity_poly.pdbx_strand_id
1 'polypeptide(L)'
;MGHVLAAAKDQLYDCVSIARKLRVMLQSSETNVQLMKKKSSFLIQLDAKTVPRPLHCIPLVLTTDYYLYNYEEKDFPYKEKLEDTSLYHYAIFSDNVLATSVVVNSTVLHAKEPEKHVFHIVTDKLNFAAMRMWFLVNGSAGATIQVQNVDEFTWLNSSYCPVLRQLESARMIEYYFKAHQTSSLTAGSDNLKYRNPKYLSMLNHLRFYLPEVYPKLDKVLFLDDDIVVQKDLTPLWSVNLQGMVNGAVETCKESFHRFDKYLNFSNPKISENFDPNACGWAFGMNIFDLREWRKRDITGIYHRWQDMNEDRTLWKLGTLPPGLITFYNLTYPLERSWHVLGLGYDPALNQTEIENAAVVHYNGNYKPWLDLAIAKEWLPDLLFPNSFFTIHGGSSTLRQWQSQSLSLSLSTTHPTDHVPYNTARISLSQFSYTFQLNPGQKLIRLHFNTLPLTSSYSSPFKPFHDLFTVEAGPFTLLSNFSASATARALSLNTFVKAFCITIQENQPPLDLIFSPTPSFYAFINGIEIISLPSYCHLGDIGVQVVGSARNTLVYVDNTTALELVHRLYVNRHSNDFLQWTTQNMNNNITIWKVSVDVGFSYLVRLHFSEIGLKIAETAHNHFLLLINHMVVSTRADILQARPLQGILWYKNYMVMIKGHKREGKRDIFILCNNLKVMSSLDMVRLRDLKFSS
;
A
#
# COMPACT_ATOMS: atom_id res chain seq x y z
N MET A 1 43.38 -17.72 39.68
CA MET A 1 42.95 -17.91 38.28
C MET A 1 44.00 -18.62 37.43
N GLY A 2 45.29 -18.26 37.51
CA GLY A 2 46.37 -18.93 36.75
C GLY A 2 46.53 -20.43 37.01
N HIS A 3 46.44 -20.91 38.25
CA HIS A 3 46.52 -22.34 38.57
C HIS A 3 45.32 -23.16 38.06
N VAL A 4 44.13 -22.56 37.97
CA VAL A 4 42.92 -23.22 37.44
C VAL A 4 42.99 -23.31 35.91
N LEU A 5 43.51 -22.28 35.25
CA LEU A 5 43.76 -22.27 33.81
C LEU A 5 44.91 -23.22 33.41
N ALA A 6 45.93 -23.39 34.25
CA ALA A 6 47.02 -24.34 34.04
C ALA A 6 46.57 -25.79 34.25
N ALA A 7 45.78 -26.08 35.29
CA ALA A 7 45.21 -27.42 35.50
C ALA A 7 44.18 -27.81 34.42
N ALA A 8 43.42 -26.83 33.90
CA ALA A 8 42.54 -27.02 32.75
C ALA A 8 43.32 -27.29 31.45
N LYS A 9 44.52 -26.72 31.29
CA LYS A 9 45.38 -26.91 30.12
C LYS A 9 45.84 -28.37 29.97
N ASP A 10 46.12 -29.08 31.07
CA ASP A 10 46.62 -30.45 31.03
C ASP A 10 45.51 -31.52 30.99
N GLN A 11 44.25 -31.16 31.31
CA GLN A 11 43.11 -32.09 31.30
C GLN A 11 42.18 -31.97 30.07
N LEU A 12 42.28 -30.90 29.26
CA LEU A 12 41.31 -30.61 28.19
C LEU A 12 41.84 -30.76 26.75
N TYR A 13 43.11 -31.10 26.54
CA TYR A 13 43.70 -31.17 25.20
C TYR A 13 43.67 -32.57 24.58
N ASP A 14 42.48 -33.08 24.31
CA ASP A 14 42.32 -33.94 23.13
C ASP A 14 41.95 -33.05 21.94
N CYS A 15 42.94 -32.76 21.10
CA CYS A 15 42.76 -31.95 19.89
C CYS A 15 41.63 -32.48 19.00
N VAL A 16 41.39 -33.80 18.99
CA VAL A 16 40.30 -34.41 18.22
C VAL A 16 38.95 -34.05 18.84
N SER A 17 38.82 -34.10 20.17
CA SER A 17 37.62 -33.68 20.88
C SER A 17 37.33 -32.18 20.77
N ILE A 18 38.35 -31.32 20.82
CA ILE A 18 38.20 -29.87 20.61
C ILE A 18 37.79 -29.59 19.16
N ALA A 19 38.47 -30.18 18.18
CA ALA A 19 38.13 -30.03 16.76
C ALA A 19 36.71 -30.52 16.46
N ARG A 20 36.28 -31.64 17.07
CA ARG A 20 34.90 -32.15 16.95
C ARG A 20 33.89 -31.18 17.55
N LYS A 21 34.16 -30.62 18.75
CA LYS A 21 33.29 -29.61 19.37
C LYS A 21 33.19 -28.35 18.52
N LEU A 22 34.31 -27.84 18.01
CA LEU A 22 34.33 -26.68 17.12
C LEU A 22 33.57 -26.94 15.81
N ARG A 23 33.71 -28.12 15.20
CA ARG A 23 32.96 -28.51 14.00
C ARG A 23 31.45 -28.56 14.25
N VAL A 24 31.02 -29.10 15.40
CA VAL A 24 29.60 -29.11 15.81
C VAL A 24 29.10 -27.70 16.09
N MET A 25 29.89 -26.85 16.74
CA MET A 25 29.55 -25.44 16.96
C MET A 25 29.44 -24.67 15.64
N LEU A 26 30.35 -24.91 14.68
CA LEU A 26 30.31 -24.31 13.36
C LEU A 26 29.06 -24.75 12.59
N GLN A 27 28.76 -26.05 12.53
CA GLN A 27 27.54 -26.56 11.89
C GLN A 27 26.27 -26.02 12.54
N SER A 28 26.24 -25.90 13.87
CA SER A 28 25.13 -25.29 14.60
C SER A 28 24.97 -23.80 14.26
N SER A 29 26.08 -23.06 14.21
CA SER A 29 26.10 -21.65 13.82
C SER A 29 25.65 -21.47 12.35
N GLU A 30 26.16 -22.29 11.42
CA GLU A 30 25.74 -22.31 10.02
C GLU A 30 24.23 -22.60 9.88
N THR A 31 23.72 -23.58 10.62
CA THR A 31 22.28 -23.93 10.64
C THR A 31 21.45 -22.76 11.17
N ASN A 32 21.90 -22.09 12.23
CA ASN A 32 21.24 -20.91 12.78
C ASN A 32 21.27 -19.74 11.79
N VAL A 33 22.39 -19.49 11.11
CA VAL A 33 22.51 -18.47 10.07
C VAL A 33 21.56 -18.78 8.91
N GLN A 34 21.47 -20.04 8.47
CA GLN A 34 20.52 -20.45 7.43
C GLN A 34 19.07 -20.25 7.88
N LEU A 35 18.72 -20.58 9.12
CA LEU A 35 17.38 -20.37 9.68
C LEU A 35 17.05 -18.87 9.74
N MET A 36 17.97 -18.03 10.19
CA MET A 36 17.80 -16.58 10.25
C MET A 36 17.69 -15.97 8.85
N LYS A 37 18.50 -16.43 7.88
CA LYS A 37 18.37 -16.04 6.46
C LYS A 37 17.00 -16.39 5.89
N LYS A 38 16.47 -17.58 6.21
CA LYS A 38 15.11 -17.99 5.80
C LYS A 38 14.03 -17.12 6.43
N LYS A 39 14.12 -16.83 7.74
CA LYS A 39 13.20 -15.93 8.45
C LYS A 39 13.24 -14.50 7.88
N SER A 40 14.43 -13.95 7.68
CA SER A 40 14.64 -12.62 7.08
C SER A 40 14.03 -12.56 5.67
N SER A 41 14.32 -13.55 4.82
CA SER A 41 13.74 -13.64 3.47
C SER A 41 12.21 -13.70 3.49
N PHE A 42 11.63 -14.41 4.45
CA PHE A 42 10.18 -14.46 4.63
C PHE A 42 9.60 -13.10 5.05
N LEU A 43 10.23 -12.40 5.98
CA LEU A 43 9.79 -11.07 6.43
C LEU A 43 9.92 -10.03 5.31
N ILE A 44 11.03 -10.02 4.56
CA ILE A 44 11.21 -9.17 3.38
C ILE A 44 10.11 -9.45 2.35
N GLN A 45 9.77 -10.73 2.12
CA GLN A 45 8.65 -11.06 1.22
C GLN A 45 7.29 -10.64 1.76
N LEU A 46 7.08 -10.62 3.08
CA LEU A 46 5.83 -10.17 3.67
C LEU A 46 5.71 -8.65 3.57
N ASP A 47 6.79 -7.93 3.81
CA ASP A 47 6.83 -6.48 3.80
C ASP A 47 6.88 -5.91 2.36
N ALA A 48 7.47 -6.64 1.41
CA ALA A 48 7.30 -6.33 -0.01
C ALA A 48 5.84 -6.49 -0.51
N LYS A 49 4.97 -7.15 0.26
CA LYS A 49 3.54 -7.34 -0.03
C LYS A 49 2.65 -6.36 0.74
N THR A 50 3.17 -5.68 1.76
CA THR A 50 2.40 -4.66 2.48
C THR A 50 2.44 -3.39 1.65
N VAL A 51 1.27 -2.94 1.18
CA VAL A 51 1.16 -1.63 0.54
C VAL A 51 1.21 -0.59 1.66
N PRO A 52 2.17 0.38 1.63
CA PRO A 52 2.19 1.50 2.55
C PRO A 52 0.84 2.21 2.56
N ARG A 53 0.36 2.61 3.75
CA ARG A 53 -0.98 3.22 3.90
C ARG A 53 -1.24 4.37 2.92
N PRO A 54 -0.30 5.31 2.68
CA PRO A 54 -0.52 6.39 1.72
C PRO A 54 -0.80 5.87 0.31
N LEU A 55 -0.06 4.86 -0.15
CA LEU A 55 -0.23 4.25 -1.47
C LEU A 55 -1.54 3.48 -1.61
N HIS A 56 -2.02 2.87 -0.52
CA HIS A 56 -3.33 2.21 -0.51
C HIS A 56 -4.49 3.20 -0.60
N CYS A 57 -4.35 4.40 -0.04
CA CYS A 57 -5.38 5.43 -0.07
C CYS A 57 -5.53 6.09 -1.45
N ILE A 58 -4.46 6.17 -2.26
CA ILE A 58 -4.49 6.84 -3.56
C ILE A 58 -5.57 6.26 -4.49
N PRO A 59 -5.61 4.94 -4.78
CA PRO A 59 -6.68 4.39 -5.62
C PRO A 59 -8.08 4.59 -5.05
N LEU A 60 -8.24 4.57 -3.72
CA LEU A 60 -9.53 4.79 -3.06
C LEU A 60 -10.02 6.23 -3.24
N VAL A 61 -9.14 7.21 -3.06
CA VAL A 61 -9.45 8.63 -3.27
C VAL A 61 -9.77 8.89 -4.74
N LEU A 62 -8.92 8.45 -5.66
CA LEU A 62 -9.14 8.62 -7.10
C LEU A 62 -10.44 7.97 -7.58
N THR A 63 -10.75 6.77 -7.09
CA THR A 63 -12.02 6.08 -7.40
C THR A 63 -13.21 6.88 -6.86
N THR A 64 -13.09 7.43 -5.66
CA THR A 64 -14.16 8.24 -5.06
C THR A 64 -14.38 9.51 -5.88
N ASP A 65 -13.31 10.21 -6.25
CA ASP A 65 -13.40 11.42 -7.08
C ASP A 65 -13.96 11.13 -8.48
N TYR A 66 -13.60 9.99 -9.07
CA TYR A 66 -14.12 9.55 -10.37
C TYR A 66 -15.66 9.50 -10.40
N TYR A 67 -16.26 8.86 -9.39
CA TYR A 67 -17.70 8.74 -9.29
C TYR A 67 -18.37 10.01 -8.77
N LEU A 68 -17.76 10.72 -7.80
CA LEU A 68 -18.34 11.94 -7.24
C LEU A 68 -18.46 13.09 -8.25
N TYR A 69 -17.47 13.22 -9.15
CA TYR A 69 -17.45 14.29 -10.15
C TYR A 69 -17.93 13.83 -11.53
N ASN A 70 -18.63 12.69 -11.62
CA ASN A 70 -19.18 12.14 -12.86
C ASN A 70 -18.16 12.01 -14.01
N TYR A 71 -16.92 11.60 -13.71
CA TYR A 71 -15.91 11.33 -14.74
C TYR A 71 -16.22 10.06 -15.54
N GLU A 72 -17.25 9.30 -15.18
CA GLU A 72 -17.78 8.17 -15.96
C GLU A 72 -18.15 8.57 -17.39
N GLU A 73 -18.67 9.78 -17.58
CA GLU A 73 -19.09 10.30 -18.89
C GLU A 73 -17.93 10.94 -19.67
N LYS A 74 -16.76 11.08 -19.04
CA LYS A 74 -15.58 11.69 -19.68
C LYS A 74 -14.75 10.64 -20.39
N ASP A 75 -14.57 10.89 -21.68
CA ASP A 75 -13.72 10.10 -22.55
C ASP A 75 -12.33 10.71 -22.72
N PHE A 76 -11.34 9.84 -22.96
CA PHE A 76 -10.02 10.27 -23.38
C PHE A 76 -10.06 10.88 -24.78
N PRO A 77 -9.25 11.93 -25.05
CA PRO A 77 -9.14 12.52 -26.37
C PRO A 77 -8.36 11.61 -27.34
N TYR A 78 -8.41 11.94 -28.63
CA TYR A 78 -7.63 11.31 -29.71
C TYR A 78 -7.88 9.81 -29.92
N LYS A 79 -9.13 9.37 -29.79
CA LYS A 79 -9.53 7.96 -29.99
C LYS A 79 -9.15 7.42 -31.38
N GLU A 80 -9.07 8.29 -32.39
CA GLU A 80 -8.65 7.96 -33.75
C GLU A 80 -7.20 7.47 -33.84
N LYS A 81 -6.34 7.83 -32.89
CA LYS A 81 -4.92 7.41 -32.85
C LYS A 81 -4.71 6.01 -32.28
N LEU A 82 -5.72 5.41 -31.65
CA LEU A 82 -5.57 4.16 -30.90
C LEU A 82 -5.25 2.95 -31.78
N GLU A 83 -5.52 3.03 -33.08
CA GLU A 83 -5.31 1.94 -34.04
C GLU A 83 -4.39 2.36 -35.20
N ASP A 84 -3.81 3.56 -35.15
CA ASP A 84 -2.95 4.11 -36.20
C ASP A 84 -1.55 3.50 -36.13
N THR A 85 -1.29 2.51 -36.98
CA THR A 85 -0.01 1.77 -37.04
C THR A 85 1.23 2.64 -37.35
N SER A 86 1.06 3.90 -37.74
CA SER A 86 2.17 4.84 -37.94
C SER A 86 2.72 5.44 -36.64
N LEU A 87 2.01 5.25 -35.52
CA LEU A 87 2.35 5.78 -34.20
C LEU A 87 3.11 4.76 -33.33
N TYR A 88 3.64 5.22 -32.20
CA TYR A 88 4.39 4.40 -31.26
C TYR A 88 3.47 3.89 -30.15
N HIS A 89 3.06 2.62 -30.25
CA HIS A 89 2.13 1.98 -29.33
C HIS A 89 2.82 1.23 -28.18
N TYR A 90 2.45 1.56 -26.96
CA TYR A 90 2.95 0.98 -25.72
C TYR A 90 1.84 0.18 -25.03
N ALA A 91 2.13 -1.04 -24.60
CA ALA A 91 1.20 -1.86 -23.81
C ALA A 91 1.69 -1.95 -22.36
N ILE A 92 0.84 -1.56 -21.42
CA ILE A 92 1.12 -1.60 -19.97
C ILE A 92 -0.03 -2.31 -19.26
N PHE A 93 0.26 -3.41 -18.57
CA PHE A 93 -0.75 -4.18 -17.83
C PHE A 93 -0.46 -4.11 -16.33
N SER A 94 -1.31 -3.43 -15.56
CA SER A 94 -1.01 -3.13 -14.15
C SER A 94 -2.27 -2.87 -13.32
N ASP A 95 -2.19 -3.23 -12.04
CA ASP A 95 -3.13 -2.88 -10.98
C ASP A 95 -2.63 -1.70 -10.11
N ASN A 96 -1.49 -1.11 -10.46
CA ASN A 96 -0.82 -0.09 -9.67
C ASN A 96 -0.78 1.26 -10.41
N VAL A 97 -1.66 2.17 -9.99
CA VAL A 97 -1.80 3.51 -10.58
C VAL A 97 -0.49 4.31 -10.53
N LEU A 98 0.22 4.25 -9.40
CA LEU A 98 1.46 5.03 -9.22
C LEU A 98 2.60 4.49 -10.08
N ALA A 99 2.75 3.15 -10.12
CA ALA A 99 3.79 2.53 -10.92
C ALA A 99 3.54 2.79 -12.42
N THR A 100 2.29 2.64 -12.86
CA THR A 100 1.87 2.96 -14.24
C THR A 100 2.12 4.43 -14.60
N SER A 101 1.82 5.37 -13.69
CA SER A 101 2.05 6.79 -13.95
C SER A 101 3.53 7.14 -14.11
N VAL A 102 4.42 6.51 -13.35
CA VAL A 102 5.87 6.68 -13.50
C VAL A 102 6.34 6.17 -14.85
N VAL A 103 5.88 5.00 -15.30
CA VAL A 103 6.25 4.46 -16.61
C VAL A 103 5.82 5.40 -17.73
N VAL A 104 4.56 5.84 -17.72
CA VAL A 104 4.03 6.77 -18.73
C VAL A 104 4.79 8.11 -18.69
N ASN A 105 4.91 8.73 -17.51
CA ASN A 105 5.56 10.02 -17.36
C ASN A 105 7.04 9.98 -17.75
N SER A 106 7.78 8.97 -17.29
CA SER A 106 9.19 8.80 -17.64
C SER A 106 9.38 8.58 -19.14
N THR A 107 8.48 7.83 -19.78
CA THR A 107 8.52 7.62 -21.24
C THR A 107 8.24 8.93 -21.99
N VAL A 108 7.20 9.66 -21.60
CA VAL A 108 6.80 10.93 -22.23
C VAL A 108 7.86 12.01 -22.03
N LEU A 109 8.45 12.09 -20.83
CA LEU A 109 9.49 13.07 -20.50
C LEU A 109 10.73 12.95 -21.40
N HIS A 110 11.08 11.73 -21.79
CA HIS A 110 12.25 11.46 -22.65
C HIS A 110 11.89 11.29 -24.13
N ALA A 111 10.61 11.41 -24.49
CA ALA A 111 10.17 11.31 -25.88
C ALA A 111 10.49 12.59 -26.65
N LYS A 112 10.98 12.44 -27.89
CA LYS A 112 11.24 13.58 -28.79
C LYS A 112 9.97 14.19 -29.37
N GLU A 113 8.98 13.35 -29.67
CA GLU A 113 7.69 13.73 -30.29
C GLU A 113 6.52 13.14 -29.48
N PRO A 114 6.25 13.63 -28.25
CA PRO A 114 5.27 13.05 -27.32
C PRO A 114 3.90 12.75 -27.92
N GLU A 115 3.45 13.56 -28.87
CA GLU A 115 2.16 13.45 -29.57
C GLU A 115 1.99 12.22 -30.47
N LYS A 116 3.11 11.54 -30.78
CA LYS A 116 3.14 10.27 -31.53
C LYS A 116 3.08 9.03 -30.64
N HIS A 117 3.09 9.19 -29.32
CA HIS A 117 3.10 8.08 -28.37
C HIS A 117 1.67 7.75 -27.95
N VAL A 118 1.32 6.47 -27.99
CA VAL A 118 0.01 5.93 -27.63
C VAL A 118 0.19 4.87 -26.55
N PHE A 119 -0.33 5.12 -25.35
CA PHE A 119 -0.25 4.18 -24.23
C PHE A 119 -1.58 3.47 -24.05
N HIS A 120 -1.56 2.14 -24.18
CA HIS A 120 -2.67 1.26 -23.87
C HIS A 120 -2.46 0.63 -22.50
N ILE A 121 -3.25 1.07 -21.54
CA ILE A 121 -3.18 0.64 -20.15
C ILE A 121 -4.34 -0.33 -19.91
N VAL A 122 -4.05 -1.57 -19.53
CA VAL A 122 -5.09 -2.53 -19.12
C VAL A 122 -4.96 -2.78 -17.62
N THR A 123 -6.08 -2.64 -16.92
CA THR A 123 -6.18 -2.80 -15.47
C THR A 123 -7.38 -3.67 -15.10
N ASP A 124 -7.44 -4.14 -13.86
CA ASP A 124 -8.61 -4.83 -13.31
C ASP A 124 -9.77 -3.86 -12.99
N LYS A 125 -10.97 -4.41 -12.82
CA LYS A 125 -12.17 -3.67 -12.45
C LYS A 125 -12.04 -2.86 -11.15
N LEU A 126 -11.21 -3.32 -10.20
CA LEU A 126 -11.06 -2.64 -8.91
C LEU A 126 -10.28 -1.33 -9.05
N ASN A 127 -9.29 -1.31 -9.94
CA ASN A 127 -8.39 -0.18 -10.14
C ASN A 127 -8.78 0.67 -11.37
N PHE A 128 -9.73 0.22 -12.20
CA PHE A 128 -10.17 0.90 -13.41
C PHE A 128 -10.57 2.37 -13.20
N ALA A 129 -11.45 2.64 -12.23
CA ALA A 129 -11.89 4.00 -11.94
C ALA A 129 -10.73 4.91 -11.48
N ALA A 130 -9.87 4.40 -10.60
CA ALA A 130 -8.69 5.13 -10.13
C ALA A 130 -7.70 5.44 -11.26
N MET A 131 -7.42 4.44 -12.11
CA MET A 131 -6.51 4.55 -13.24
C MET A 131 -7.04 5.57 -14.27
N ARG A 132 -8.33 5.50 -14.62
CA ARG A 132 -8.98 6.49 -15.48
C ARG A 132 -8.89 7.89 -14.88
N MET A 133 -9.27 8.04 -13.62
CA MET A 133 -9.26 9.33 -12.95
C MET A 133 -7.87 9.97 -12.96
N TRP A 134 -6.83 9.19 -12.66
CA TRP A 134 -5.46 9.68 -12.69
C TRP A 134 -5.09 10.29 -14.04
N PHE A 135 -5.29 9.55 -15.14
CA PHE A 135 -4.88 10.01 -16.47
C PHE A 135 -5.84 11.04 -17.09
N LEU A 136 -7.10 11.12 -16.64
CA LEU A 136 -8.03 12.17 -17.05
C LEU A 136 -7.69 13.52 -16.42
N VAL A 137 -7.21 13.53 -15.17
CA VAL A 137 -6.83 14.76 -14.46
C VAL A 137 -5.38 15.14 -14.75
N ASN A 138 -4.49 14.16 -14.88
CA ASN A 138 -3.05 14.36 -15.09
C ASN A 138 -2.71 13.98 -16.53
N GLY A 139 -3.32 14.69 -17.46
CA GLY A 139 -3.12 14.47 -18.88
C GLY A 139 -1.64 14.37 -19.22
N SER A 140 -1.25 13.38 -20.01
CA SER A 140 0.11 13.25 -20.50
C SER A 140 0.41 14.41 -21.45
N ALA A 141 1.60 15.01 -21.33
CA ALA A 141 2.06 16.18 -22.08
C ALA A 141 2.15 15.93 -23.60
N GLY A 142 1.01 15.72 -24.28
CA GLY A 142 0.88 15.45 -25.71
C GLY A 142 0.55 14.01 -26.09
N ALA A 143 0.90 13.02 -25.27
CA ALA A 143 0.67 11.60 -25.60
C ALA A 143 -0.80 11.18 -25.49
N THR A 144 -1.18 10.15 -26.26
CA THR A 144 -2.52 9.56 -26.24
C THR A 144 -2.59 8.44 -25.21
N ILE A 145 -3.61 8.43 -24.35
CA ILE A 145 -3.82 7.42 -23.31
C ILE A 145 -5.14 6.69 -23.53
N GLN A 146 -5.12 5.38 -23.39
CA GLN A 146 -6.30 4.55 -23.28
C GLN A 146 -6.21 3.70 -22.00
N VAL A 147 -7.28 3.69 -21.21
CA VAL A 147 -7.41 2.79 -20.05
C VAL A 147 -8.55 1.81 -20.32
N GLN A 148 -8.27 0.52 -20.30
CA GLN A 148 -9.21 -0.58 -20.53
C GLN A 148 -9.35 -1.45 -19.27
N ASN A 149 -10.54 -1.99 -19.07
CA ASN A 149 -10.81 -2.95 -18.02
C ASN A 149 -10.69 -4.37 -18.59
N VAL A 150 -9.82 -5.20 -18.00
CA VAL A 150 -9.63 -6.59 -18.42
C VAL A 150 -10.92 -7.41 -18.33
N ASP A 151 -11.79 -7.10 -17.36
CA ASP A 151 -13.05 -7.81 -17.15
C ASP A 151 -14.07 -7.57 -18.28
N GLU A 152 -13.82 -6.59 -19.16
CA GLU A 152 -14.65 -6.32 -20.35
C GLU A 152 -14.21 -7.12 -21.59
N PHE A 153 -13.09 -7.84 -21.52
CA PHE A 153 -12.61 -8.67 -22.62
C PHE A 153 -13.42 -9.96 -22.73
N THR A 154 -14.43 -9.96 -23.61
CA THR A 154 -15.36 -11.09 -23.80
C THR A 154 -14.67 -12.37 -24.27
N TRP A 155 -13.56 -12.26 -25.00
CA TRP A 155 -12.73 -13.39 -25.44
C TRP A 155 -11.90 -14.01 -24.31
N LEU A 156 -11.65 -13.27 -23.22
CA LEU A 156 -10.84 -13.72 -22.10
C LEU A 156 -11.70 -14.48 -21.09
N ASN A 157 -11.92 -15.78 -21.37
CA ASN A 157 -12.70 -16.68 -20.53
C ASN A 157 -12.02 -18.05 -20.42
N SER A 158 -12.49 -18.92 -19.52
CA SER A 158 -11.90 -20.25 -19.29
C SER A 158 -12.03 -21.24 -20.45
N SER A 159 -12.91 -20.95 -21.42
CA SER A 159 -12.98 -21.76 -22.64
C SER A 159 -11.76 -21.49 -23.54
N TYR A 160 -11.35 -20.22 -23.67
CA TYR A 160 -10.20 -19.84 -24.51
C TYR A 160 -8.86 -19.87 -23.75
N CYS A 161 -8.81 -19.34 -22.52
CA CYS A 161 -7.59 -19.13 -21.75
C CYS A 161 -7.27 -20.33 -20.83
N PRO A 162 -6.16 -21.07 -21.06
CA PRO A 162 -5.76 -22.19 -20.20
C PRO A 162 -5.53 -21.80 -18.75
N VAL A 163 -4.99 -20.61 -18.49
CA VAL A 163 -4.71 -20.14 -17.13
C VAL A 163 -6.00 -19.95 -16.34
N LEU A 164 -7.02 -19.30 -16.93
CA LEU A 164 -8.34 -19.15 -16.30
C LEU A 164 -8.99 -20.50 -16.05
N ARG A 165 -8.91 -21.41 -17.03
CA ARG A 165 -9.42 -22.78 -16.89
C ARG A 165 -8.78 -23.52 -15.71
N GLN A 166 -7.46 -23.38 -15.57
CA GLN A 166 -6.72 -23.96 -14.45
C GLN A 166 -7.11 -23.28 -13.13
N LEU A 167 -7.26 -21.95 -13.08
CA LEU A 167 -7.68 -21.17 -11.91
C LEU A 167 -9.05 -21.57 -11.38
N GLU A 168 -10.00 -21.88 -12.27
CA GLU A 168 -11.35 -22.31 -11.93
C GLU A 168 -11.42 -23.79 -11.49
N SER A 169 -10.35 -24.57 -11.65
CA SER A 169 -10.34 -26.00 -11.32
C SER A 169 -10.39 -26.26 -9.80
N ALA A 170 -11.15 -27.28 -9.39
CA ALA A 170 -11.27 -27.70 -8.00
C ALA A 170 -9.91 -28.05 -7.34
N ARG A 171 -8.98 -28.59 -8.14
CA ARG A 171 -7.60 -28.94 -7.72
C ARG A 171 -6.79 -27.70 -7.39
N MET A 172 -6.96 -26.60 -8.13
CA MET A 172 -6.27 -25.34 -7.84
C MET A 172 -6.89 -24.63 -6.63
N ILE A 173 -8.22 -24.65 -6.50
CA ILE A 173 -8.89 -24.14 -5.30
C ILE A 173 -8.40 -24.90 -4.06
N GLU A 174 -8.23 -26.22 -4.15
CA GLU A 174 -7.70 -27.03 -3.04
C GLU A 174 -6.22 -26.71 -2.71
N TYR A 175 -5.38 -26.54 -3.73
CA TYR A 175 -3.96 -26.17 -3.57
C TYR A 175 -3.75 -24.79 -2.90
N TYR A 176 -4.57 -23.79 -3.25
CA TYR A 176 -4.44 -22.43 -2.71
C TYR A 176 -5.23 -22.20 -1.41
N PHE A 177 -6.41 -22.81 -1.23
CA PHE A 177 -7.33 -22.46 -0.15
C PHE A 177 -7.49 -23.52 0.97
N LYS A 178 -7.00 -24.76 0.81
CA LYS A 178 -7.28 -25.87 1.76
C LYS A 178 -6.13 -26.23 2.72
N ALA A 179 -5.27 -25.27 3.06
CA ALA A 179 -4.11 -25.51 3.91
C ALA A 179 -4.37 -25.35 5.43
N HIS A 180 -5.31 -26.12 5.99
CA HIS A 180 -5.54 -26.20 7.45
C HIS A 180 -5.48 -27.63 8.00
N GLN A 181 -4.93 -28.60 7.25
CA GLN A 181 -4.60 -29.91 7.82
C GLN A 181 -3.15 -29.93 8.33
N THR A 182 -3.02 -30.25 9.61
CA THR A 182 -1.84 -30.22 10.48
C THR A 182 -0.74 -31.24 10.13
N SER A 183 -0.75 -31.84 8.94
CA SER A 183 0.24 -32.84 8.51
C SER A 183 1.38 -32.30 7.63
N SER A 184 1.39 -31.01 7.27
CA SER A 184 2.36 -30.42 6.34
C SER A 184 3.63 -29.84 6.98
N LEU A 185 3.87 -30.03 8.28
CA LEU A 185 5.10 -29.52 8.92
C LEU A 185 6.38 -30.25 8.45
N THR A 186 6.24 -31.37 7.75
CA THR A 186 7.34 -32.11 7.11
C THR A 186 7.54 -31.77 5.63
N ALA A 187 6.59 -31.11 4.98
CA ALA A 187 6.68 -30.69 3.58
C ALA A 187 7.12 -29.22 3.50
N GLY A 188 8.44 -28.99 3.63
CA GLY A 188 9.20 -27.85 3.15
C GLY A 188 8.60 -26.43 3.24
N SER A 189 9.34 -25.53 3.89
CA SER A 189 9.20 -24.06 3.78
C SER A 189 9.15 -23.51 2.35
N ASP A 190 9.44 -24.35 1.35
CA ASP A 190 9.43 -24.08 -0.09
C ASP A 190 8.02 -23.99 -0.69
N ASN A 191 6.97 -23.73 0.10
CA ASN A 191 5.60 -23.55 -0.40
C ASN A 191 4.95 -22.20 0.01
N LEU A 192 5.60 -21.37 0.84
CA LEU A 192 5.04 -20.06 1.25
C LEU A 192 5.28 -18.93 0.22
N LYS A 193 6.36 -18.97 -0.56
CA LYS A 193 6.57 -18.05 -1.71
C LYS A 193 5.45 -18.18 -2.76
N TYR A 194 4.77 -19.32 -2.75
CA TYR A 194 3.94 -19.86 -3.83
C TYR A 194 2.43 -19.64 -3.60
N ARG A 195 2.04 -18.86 -2.58
CA ARG A 195 0.66 -18.42 -2.30
C ARG A 195 0.41 -16.93 -2.61
N ASN A 196 1.17 -16.33 -3.52
CA ASN A 196 1.00 -14.92 -3.88
C ASN A 196 -0.11 -14.75 -4.94
N PRO A 197 -1.20 -14.02 -4.65
CA PRO A 197 -2.26 -13.72 -5.63
C PRO A 197 -1.76 -13.01 -6.88
N LYS A 198 -0.61 -12.31 -6.83
CA LYS A 198 -0.02 -11.63 -7.99
C LYS A 198 0.38 -12.60 -9.11
N TYR A 199 0.73 -13.86 -8.78
CA TYR A 199 0.97 -14.92 -9.79
C TYR A 199 -0.31 -15.54 -10.36
N LEU A 200 -1.46 -15.19 -9.79
CA LEU A 200 -2.80 -15.53 -10.30
C LEU A 200 -3.44 -14.35 -11.03
N SER A 201 -2.79 -13.19 -11.05
CA SER A 201 -3.30 -12.02 -11.74
C SER A 201 -3.27 -12.25 -13.24
N MET A 202 -4.45 -12.25 -13.85
CA MET A 202 -4.62 -12.37 -15.29
C MET A 202 -3.93 -11.24 -16.06
N LEU A 203 -3.74 -10.06 -15.44
CA LEU A 203 -3.00 -8.95 -16.03
C LEU A 203 -1.58 -9.36 -16.43
N ASN A 204 -0.93 -10.22 -15.65
CA ASN A 204 0.40 -10.72 -15.99
C ASN A 204 0.38 -11.66 -17.20
N HIS A 205 -0.72 -12.38 -17.42
CA HIS A 205 -0.85 -13.32 -18.52
C HIS A 205 -1.33 -12.66 -19.83
N LEU A 206 -1.93 -11.47 -19.77
CA LEU A 206 -2.32 -10.69 -20.96
C LEU A 206 -1.17 -10.44 -21.93
N ARG A 207 0.09 -10.45 -21.46
CA ARG A 207 1.28 -10.31 -22.33
C ARG A 207 1.37 -11.38 -23.41
N PHE A 208 0.70 -12.52 -23.23
CA PHE A 208 0.62 -13.60 -24.23
C PHE A 208 -0.55 -13.46 -25.19
N TYR A 209 -1.37 -12.42 -25.05
CA TYR A 209 -2.57 -12.16 -25.83
C TYR A 209 -2.52 -10.78 -26.50
N LEU A 210 -1.32 -10.23 -26.71
CA LEU A 210 -1.16 -8.90 -27.32
C LEU A 210 -1.88 -8.76 -28.68
N PRO A 211 -1.89 -9.77 -29.57
CA PRO A 211 -2.70 -9.69 -30.80
C PRO A 211 -4.21 -9.70 -30.57
N GLU A 212 -4.70 -10.36 -29.53
CA GLU A 212 -6.13 -10.37 -29.18
C GLU A 212 -6.56 -9.04 -28.55
N VAL A 213 -5.68 -8.43 -27.74
CA VAL A 213 -5.92 -7.09 -27.17
C VAL A 213 -5.81 -6.01 -28.26
N TYR A 214 -4.85 -6.14 -29.18
CA TYR A 214 -4.55 -5.15 -30.23
C TYR A 214 -4.51 -5.77 -31.64
N PRO A 215 -5.65 -6.21 -32.18
CA PRO A 215 -5.69 -6.98 -33.44
C PRO A 215 -5.25 -6.19 -34.68
N LYS A 216 -5.38 -4.87 -34.65
CA LYS A 216 -5.06 -3.97 -35.78
C LYS A 216 -3.62 -3.46 -35.77
N LEU A 217 -2.89 -3.64 -34.67
CA LEU A 217 -1.52 -3.16 -34.55
C LEU A 217 -0.53 -4.16 -35.16
N ASP A 218 0.54 -3.63 -35.75
CA ASP A 218 1.62 -4.40 -36.37
C ASP A 218 2.79 -4.65 -35.43
N LYS A 219 3.10 -3.68 -34.56
CA LYS A 219 4.20 -3.74 -33.60
C LYS A 219 3.79 -3.01 -32.33
N VAL A 220 4.21 -3.52 -31.18
CA VAL A 220 3.92 -2.90 -29.87
C VAL A 220 5.13 -3.04 -28.95
N LEU A 221 5.43 -2.02 -28.16
CA LEU A 221 6.41 -2.10 -27.09
C LEU A 221 5.69 -2.40 -25.78
N PHE A 222 5.91 -3.58 -25.22
CA PHE A 222 5.42 -3.96 -23.91
C PHE A 222 6.33 -3.40 -22.83
N LEU A 223 5.74 -2.75 -21.81
CA LEU A 223 6.42 -2.22 -20.65
C LEU A 223 5.76 -2.76 -19.37
N ASP A 224 6.54 -3.37 -18.47
CA ASP A 224 6.04 -3.70 -17.12
C ASP A 224 5.89 -2.40 -16.29
N ASP A 225 5.10 -2.44 -15.21
CA ASP A 225 4.82 -1.28 -14.37
C ASP A 225 5.98 -0.88 -13.43
N ASP A 226 6.99 -1.74 -13.30
CA ASP A 226 8.11 -1.60 -12.38
C ASP A 226 9.41 -1.15 -13.05
N ILE A 227 9.29 -0.36 -14.11
CA ILE A 227 10.41 0.25 -14.83
C ILE A 227 10.44 1.77 -14.69
N VAL A 228 11.58 2.36 -15.04
CA VAL A 228 11.71 3.80 -15.33
C VAL A 228 12.44 3.97 -16.65
N VAL A 229 11.90 4.80 -17.53
CA VAL A 229 12.50 5.15 -18.82
C VAL A 229 13.39 6.39 -18.67
N GLN A 230 14.62 6.29 -19.16
CA GLN A 230 15.64 7.34 -19.09
C GLN A 230 16.04 7.89 -20.47
N LYS A 231 15.60 7.25 -21.56
CA LYS A 231 15.95 7.64 -22.94
C LYS A 231 14.78 7.42 -23.90
N ASP A 232 14.82 8.11 -25.03
CA ASP A 232 13.87 7.96 -26.13
C ASP A 232 13.84 6.50 -26.66
N LEU A 233 12.67 5.86 -26.59
CA LEU A 233 12.46 4.47 -26.98
C LEU A 233 12.06 4.29 -28.46
N THR A 234 11.78 5.38 -29.17
CA THR A 234 11.33 5.32 -30.58
C THR A 234 12.28 4.56 -31.52
N PRO A 235 13.62 4.52 -31.33
CA PRO A 235 14.50 3.75 -32.21
C PRO A 235 14.20 2.25 -32.24
N LEU A 236 13.56 1.69 -31.20
CA LEU A 236 13.17 0.27 -31.15
C LEU A 236 12.21 -0.13 -32.28
N TRP A 237 11.38 0.79 -32.77
CA TRP A 237 10.48 0.49 -33.91
C TRP A 237 11.23 0.26 -35.21
N SER A 238 12.42 0.85 -35.36
CA SER A 238 13.28 0.70 -36.53
C SER A 238 14.19 -0.52 -36.48
N VAL A 239 14.25 -1.24 -35.34
CA VAL A 239 15.03 -2.46 -35.22
C VAL A 239 14.43 -3.56 -36.10
N ASN A 240 15.28 -4.14 -36.96
CA ASN A 240 14.93 -5.30 -37.76
C ASN A 240 15.08 -6.56 -36.89
N LEU A 241 13.95 -7.15 -36.49
CA LEU A 241 13.92 -8.38 -35.69
C LEU A 241 14.28 -9.64 -36.50
N GLN A 242 14.70 -9.53 -37.76
CA GLN A 242 15.12 -10.65 -38.60
C GLN A 242 14.04 -11.75 -38.74
N GLY A 243 12.77 -11.34 -38.78
CA GLY A 243 11.63 -12.25 -38.82
C GLY A 243 11.36 -12.98 -37.50
N MET A 244 11.99 -12.58 -36.38
CA MET A 244 11.63 -13.03 -35.04
C MET A 244 10.48 -12.19 -34.47
N VAL A 245 9.78 -12.75 -33.48
CA VAL A 245 8.55 -12.15 -32.93
C VAL A 245 8.86 -11.17 -31.80
N ASN A 246 9.84 -11.49 -30.95
CA ASN A 246 10.19 -10.73 -29.76
C ASN A 246 11.57 -10.08 -29.95
N GLY A 247 11.74 -8.82 -29.56
CA GLY A 247 13.04 -8.20 -29.31
C GLY A 247 13.20 -7.96 -27.82
N ALA A 248 14.21 -8.58 -27.21
CA ALA A 248 14.45 -8.51 -25.76
C ALA A 248 15.95 -8.49 -25.44
N VAL A 249 16.32 -7.94 -24.29
CA VAL A 249 17.69 -8.01 -23.78
C VAL A 249 17.92 -9.38 -23.12
N GLU A 250 19.00 -10.05 -23.53
CA GLU A 250 19.46 -11.33 -22.97
C GLU A 250 20.16 -11.14 -21.62
N THR A 251 19.89 -12.05 -20.67
CA THR A 251 20.29 -11.89 -19.27
C THR A 251 21.47 -12.79 -18.84
N CYS A 252 22.05 -13.59 -19.75
CA CYS A 252 22.94 -14.72 -19.42
C CYS A 252 24.38 -14.41 -19.04
N LYS A 253 24.78 -13.13 -18.92
CA LYS A 253 26.12 -12.78 -18.39
C LYS A 253 26.10 -12.17 -16.99
N GLU A 254 24.92 -11.91 -16.42
CA GLU A 254 24.74 -11.33 -15.08
C GLU A 254 24.22 -12.39 -14.08
N SER A 255 23.74 -11.97 -12.92
CA SER A 255 23.11 -12.77 -11.86
C SER A 255 21.88 -13.59 -12.31
N PHE A 256 21.44 -13.42 -13.57
CA PHE A 256 20.30 -14.08 -14.18
C PHE A 256 20.70 -15.34 -14.96
N HIS A 257 19.73 -16.25 -15.07
CA HIS A 257 20.02 -17.65 -15.34
C HIS A 257 19.74 -18.07 -16.79
N ARG A 258 20.30 -19.21 -17.20
CA ARG A 258 19.95 -19.89 -18.45
C ARG A 258 18.65 -20.69 -18.26
N PHE A 259 18.19 -21.35 -19.31
CA PHE A 259 16.95 -22.12 -19.29
C PHE A 259 16.92 -23.19 -18.19
N ASP A 260 18.08 -23.80 -17.86
CA ASP A 260 18.24 -24.83 -16.82
C ASP A 260 17.74 -24.44 -15.42
N LYS A 261 17.71 -23.13 -15.09
CA LYS A 261 17.20 -22.65 -13.79
C LYS A 261 15.70 -22.38 -13.79
N TYR A 262 15.09 -22.23 -14.95
CA TYR A 262 13.67 -21.92 -15.08
C TYR A 262 12.82 -23.14 -15.40
N LEU A 263 13.37 -24.11 -16.13
CA LEU A 263 12.68 -25.28 -16.64
C LEU A 263 13.19 -26.58 -16.01
N ASN A 264 12.30 -27.57 -15.91
CA ASN A 264 12.65 -28.88 -15.39
C ASN A 264 13.20 -29.80 -16.49
N PHE A 265 14.51 -29.74 -16.73
CA PHE A 265 15.20 -30.58 -17.72
C PHE A 265 15.25 -32.07 -17.38
N SER A 266 14.85 -32.47 -16.17
CA SER A 266 14.63 -33.88 -15.86
C SER A 266 13.36 -34.44 -16.53
N ASN A 267 12.48 -33.57 -17.04
CA ASN A 267 11.27 -33.96 -17.77
C ASN A 267 11.58 -34.08 -19.27
N PRO A 268 11.32 -35.25 -19.91
CA PRO A 268 11.57 -35.45 -21.34
C PRO A 268 10.91 -34.40 -22.25
N LYS A 269 9.71 -33.92 -21.89
CA LYS A 269 9.00 -32.88 -22.66
C LYS A 269 9.81 -31.58 -22.76
N ILE A 270 10.65 -31.28 -21.77
CA ILE A 270 11.55 -30.11 -21.79
C ILE A 270 12.87 -30.45 -22.48
N SER A 271 13.55 -31.52 -22.06
CA SER A 271 14.90 -31.83 -22.55
C SER A 271 14.95 -32.22 -24.03
N GLU A 272 13.86 -32.73 -24.60
CA GLU A 272 13.76 -33.04 -26.03
C GLU A 272 13.47 -31.81 -26.91
N ASN A 273 12.94 -30.71 -26.33
CA ASN A 273 12.48 -29.54 -27.09
C ASN A 273 13.36 -28.30 -26.89
N PHE A 274 14.12 -28.21 -25.80
CA PHE A 274 14.89 -27.01 -25.42
C PHE A 274 16.33 -27.35 -25.09
N ASP A 275 17.25 -26.41 -25.32
CA ASP A 275 18.64 -26.50 -24.85
C ASP A 275 18.75 -25.92 -23.42
N PRO A 276 19.28 -26.67 -22.42
CA PRO A 276 19.52 -26.13 -21.08
C PRO A 276 20.47 -24.93 -21.07
N ASN A 277 21.35 -24.83 -22.06
CA ASN A 277 22.30 -23.73 -22.19
C ASN A 277 21.71 -22.54 -22.97
N ALA A 278 20.49 -22.62 -23.49
CA ALA A 278 19.87 -21.51 -24.19
C ALA A 278 19.81 -20.27 -23.30
N CYS A 279 20.00 -19.11 -23.93
CA CYS A 279 20.05 -17.87 -23.19
C CYS A 279 18.65 -17.38 -22.82
N GLY A 280 18.44 -17.10 -21.52
CA GLY A 280 17.24 -16.41 -21.04
C GLY A 280 17.25 -14.92 -21.39
N TRP A 281 16.05 -14.37 -21.49
CA TRP A 281 15.76 -12.94 -21.53
C TRP A 281 14.75 -12.63 -20.42
N ALA A 282 14.35 -11.38 -20.25
CA ALA A 282 13.35 -11.00 -19.26
C ALA A 282 12.22 -10.19 -19.88
N PHE A 283 11.03 -10.33 -19.29
CA PHE A 283 9.99 -9.34 -19.50
C PHE A 283 10.34 -8.04 -18.78
N GLY A 284 9.81 -6.92 -19.26
CA GLY A 284 9.97 -5.60 -18.64
C GLY A 284 9.99 -4.50 -19.67
N MET A 285 10.72 -4.74 -20.75
CA MET A 285 10.73 -3.95 -21.97
C MET A 285 10.95 -4.90 -23.14
N ASN A 286 9.92 -5.11 -23.96
CA ASN A 286 9.98 -6.05 -25.08
C ASN A 286 9.27 -5.46 -26.29
N ILE A 287 9.92 -5.47 -27.44
CA ILE A 287 9.29 -5.06 -28.70
C ILE A 287 8.74 -6.30 -29.40
N PHE A 288 7.44 -6.31 -29.70
CA PHE A 288 6.80 -7.46 -30.33
C PHE A 288 6.30 -7.13 -31.73
N ASP A 289 6.66 -7.95 -32.72
CA ASP A 289 6.05 -7.94 -34.05
C ASP A 289 4.77 -8.77 -34.03
N LEU A 290 3.63 -8.08 -33.99
CA LEU A 290 2.32 -8.71 -33.88
C LEU A 290 1.88 -9.38 -35.19
N ARG A 291 2.46 -9.00 -36.34
CA ARG A 291 2.18 -9.69 -37.61
C ARG A 291 2.81 -11.07 -37.63
N GLU A 292 4.10 -11.17 -37.28
CA GLU A 292 4.77 -12.47 -37.17
C GLU A 292 4.20 -13.29 -36.01
N TRP A 293 3.76 -12.64 -34.91
CA TRP A 293 3.05 -13.32 -33.83
C TRP A 293 1.79 -14.03 -34.33
N ARG A 294 0.92 -13.32 -35.06
CA ARG A 294 -0.32 -13.88 -35.63
C ARG A 294 -0.03 -14.99 -36.64
N LYS A 295 0.94 -14.78 -37.53
CA LYS A 295 1.33 -15.74 -38.58
C LYS A 295 1.83 -17.07 -38.01
N ARG A 296 2.51 -17.04 -36.87
CA ARG A 296 3.09 -18.23 -36.21
C ARG A 296 2.24 -18.78 -35.07
N ASP A 297 1.06 -18.19 -34.83
CA ASP A 297 0.15 -18.56 -33.74
C ASP A 297 0.86 -18.69 -32.38
N ILE A 298 1.61 -17.65 -32.01
CA ILE A 298 2.40 -17.69 -30.76
C ILE A 298 1.48 -17.82 -29.53
N THR A 299 0.26 -17.26 -29.58
CA THR A 299 -0.73 -17.46 -28.52
C THR A 299 -1.14 -18.94 -28.40
N GLY A 300 -1.33 -19.64 -29.53
CA GLY A 300 -1.57 -21.08 -29.55
C GLY A 300 -0.41 -21.92 -29.00
N ILE A 301 0.84 -21.52 -29.29
CA ILE A 301 2.04 -22.15 -28.70
C ILE A 301 2.02 -21.98 -27.17
N TYR A 302 1.73 -20.77 -26.70
CA TYR A 302 1.58 -20.50 -25.27
C TYR A 302 0.50 -21.38 -24.64
N HIS A 303 -0.66 -21.50 -25.28
CA HIS A 303 -1.75 -22.35 -24.79
C HIS A 303 -1.31 -23.81 -24.63
N ARG A 304 -0.69 -24.37 -25.68
CA ARG A 304 -0.21 -25.75 -25.68
C ARG A 304 0.71 -26.04 -24.51
N TRP A 305 1.69 -25.16 -24.26
CA TRP A 305 2.62 -25.36 -23.14
C TRP A 305 1.96 -25.16 -21.78
N GLN A 306 1.06 -24.19 -21.67
CA GLN A 306 0.32 -23.95 -20.43
C GLN A 306 -0.57 -25.15 -20.05
N ASP A 307 -1.27 -25.74 -21.01
CA ASP A 307 -2.05 -26.97 -20.82
C ASP A 307 -1.15 -28.15 -20.43
N MET A 308 0.01 -28.30 -21.08
CA MET A 308 0.96 -29.38 -20.74
C MET A 308 1.58 -29.24 -19.34
N ASN A 309 1.56 -28.05 -18.75
CA ASN A 309 2.07 -27.77 -17.40
C ASN A 309 0.96 -27.62 -16.34
N GLU A 310 -0.23 -28.18 -16.57
CA GLU A 310 -1.33 -28.16 -15.58
C GLU A 310 -0.91 -28.75 -14.22
N ASP A 311 -0.05 -29.77 -14.23
CA ASP A 311 0.49 -30.42 -13.02
C ASP A 311 1.73 -29.73 -12.42
N ARG A 312 2.20 -28.64 -13.06
CA ARG A 312 3.38 -27.85 -12.69
C ARG A 312 4.70 -28.62 -12.69
N THR A 313 4.79 -29.69 -13.49
CA THR A 313 6.00 -30.51 -13.58
C THR A 313 7.05 -29.97 -14.55
N LEU A 314 6.67 -29.15 -15.53
CA LEU A 314 7.57 -28.57 -16.54
C LEU A 314 8.26 -27.30 -16.01
N TRP A 315 7.51 -26.44 -15.34
CA TRP A 315 8.02 -25.33 -14.53
C TRP A 315 7.07 -25.06 -13.37
N LYS A 316 7.57 -24.42 -12.31
CA LYS A 316 6.78 -24.24 -11.09
C LYS A 316 5.73 -23.15 -11.23
N LEU A 317 6.15 -21.89 -11.39
CA LEU A 317 5.30 -20.69 -11.29
C LEU A 317 5.92 -19.49 -12.03
N GLY A 318 5.11 -18.45 -12.26
CA GLY A 318 5.51 -17.20 -12.93
C GLY A 318 5.29 -17.22 -14.44
N THR A 319 5.42 -16.05 -15.07
CA THR A 319 5.21 -15.85 -16.51
C THR A 319 6.50 -15.92 -17.32
N LEU A 320 7.67 -15.76 -16.69
CA LEU A 320 8.94 -15.84 -17.41
C LEU A 320 9.22 -17.24 -17.99
N PRO A 321 9.11 -18.36 -17.24
CA PRO A 321 9.33 -19.69 -17.81
C PRO A 321 8.44 -20.01 -19.04
N PRO A 322 7.11 -19.78 -19.03
CA PRO A 322 6.31 -19.97 -20.22
C PRO A 322 6.66 -18.96 -21.34
N GLY A 323 7.12 -17.76 -21.02
CA GLY A 323 7.69 -16.82 -21.99
C GLY A 323 8.89 -17.40 -22.74
N LEU A 324 9.90 -17.86 -21.99
CA LEU A 324 11.12 -18.45 -22.58
C LEU A 324 10.80 -19.62 -23.51
N ILE A 325 9.88 -20.50 -23.10
CA ILE A 325 9.42 -21.64 -23.91
C ILE A 325 8.64 -21.18 -25.15
N THR A 326 7.72 -20.23 -25.00
CA THR A 326 6.83 -19.77 -26.08
C THR A 326 7.60 -19.08 -27.19
N PHE A 327 8.64 -18.31 -26.84
CA PHE A 327 9.47 -17.55 -27.79
C PHE A 327 10.81 -18.23 -28.08
N TYR A 328 10.96 -19.52 -27.81
CA TYR A 328 12.21 -20.23 -28.08
C TYR A 328 12.57 -20.18 -29.57
N ASN A 329 13.79 -19.74 -29.90
CA ASN A 329 14.25 -19.42 -31.27
C ASN A 329 13.42 -18.35 -32.01
N LEU A 330 12.68 -17.52 -31.27
CA LEU A 330 11.82 -16.45 -31.79
C LEU A 330 12.08 -15.09 -31.12
N THR A 331 13.22 -14.96 -30.42
CA THR A 331 13.66 -13.72 -29.75
C THR A 331 14.94 -13.18 -30.38
N TYR A 332 14.89 -11.95 -30.89
CA TYR A 332 16.03 -11.18 -31.32
C TYR A 332 16.73 -10.53 -30.10
N PRO A 333 18.04 -10.73 -29.91
CA PRO A 333 18.77 -10.16 -28.79
C PRO A 333 19.02 -8.67 -29.01
N LEU A 334 18.45 -7.83 -28.15
CA LEU A 334 18.69 -6.38 -28.13
C LEU A 334 20.00 -6.05 -27.40
N GLU A 335 20.55 -4.87 -27.70
CA GLU A 335 21.69 -4.32 -26.97
C GLU A 335 21.35 -4.11 -25.49
N ARG A 336 22.30 -4.41 -24.59
CA ARG A 336 22.11 -4.36 -23.13
C ARG A 336 21.70 -3.00 -22.60
N SER A 337 22.18 -1.94 -23.23
CA SER A 337 21.85 -0.57 -22.86
C SER A 337 20.36 -0.27 -22.99
N TRP A 338 19.57 -1.08 -23.69
CA TRP A 338 18.12 -0.88 -23.77
C TRP A 338 17.40 -1.17 -22.46
N HIS A 339 17.79 -2.22 -21.73
CA HIS A 339 17.04 -2.72 -20.58
C HIS A 339 17.98 -3.33 -19.54
N VAL A 340 18.20 -2.61 -18.44
CA VAL A 340 19.04 -3.03 -17.31
C VAL A 340 18.15 -3.54 -16.18
N LEU A 341 18.46 -4.74 -15.69
CA LEU A 341 17.69 -5.44 -14.67
C LEU A 341 18.44 -5.50 -13.34
N GLY A 342 17.73 -5.88 -12.29
CA GLY A 342 18.29 -6.24 -10.99
C GLY A 342 18.07 -5.22 -9.89
N LEU A 343 17.53 -4.02 -10.19
CA LEU A 343 17.39 -2.95 -9.19
C LEU A 343 16.42 -3.32 -8.05
N GLY A 344 15.55 -4.31 -8.25
CA GLY A 344 14.66 -4.85 -7.22
C GLY A 344 15.24 -6.02 -6.41
N TYR A 345 16.50 -6.41 -6.65
CA TYR A 345 17.18 -7.54 -5.98
C TYR A 345 18.59 -7.21 -5.49
N ASP A 346 19.39 -6.52 -6.30
CA ASP A 346 20.83 -6.38 -6.12
C ASP A 346 21.22 -4.93 -5.83
N PRO A 347 21.70 -4.62 -4.61
CA PRO A 347 22.19 -3.28 -4.27
C PRO A 347 23.56 -2.94 -4.89
N ALA A 348 24.24 -3.91 -5.53
CA ALA A 348 25.61 -3.76 -6.03
C ALA A 348 25.70 -3.64 -7.56
N LEU A 349 24.61 -3.24 -8.22
CA LEU A 349 24.63 -2.99 -9.67
C LEU A 349 25.60 -1.88 -10.04
N ASN A 350 26.19 -2.00 -11.23
CA ASN A 350 27.13 -1.02 -11.74
C ASN A 350 26.40 0.30 -12.07
N GLN A 351 26.73 1.35 -11.32
CA GLN A 351 26.14 2.67 -11.49
C GLN A 351 26.27 3.21 -12.93
N THR A 352 27.37 2.90 -13.61
CA THR A 352 27.59 3.32 -15.01
C THR A 352 26.61 2.62 -15.97
N GLU A 353 26.21 1.38 -15.68
CA GLU A 353 25.22 0.66 -16.50
C GLU A 353 23.82 1.22 -16.28
N ILE A 354 23.49 1.61 -15.03
CA ILE A 354 22.21 2.26 -14.69
C ILE A 354 22.07 3.61 -15.42
N GLU A 355 23.11 4.46 -15.38
CA GLU A 355 23.12 5.79 -16.02
C GLU A 355 23.04 5.70 -17.55
N ASN A 356 23.62 4.66 -18.13
CA ASN A 356 23.62 4.47 -19.58
C ASN A 356 22.38 3.71 -20.10
N ALA A 357 21.55 3.15 -19.23
CA ALA A 357 20.38 2.40 -19.62
C ALA A 357 19.30 3.31 -20.24
N ALA A 358 18.58 2.80 -21.24
CA ALA A 358 17.34 3.42 -21.73
C ALA A 358 16.17 3.10 -20.80
N VAL A 359 16.13 1.88 -20.26
CA VAL A 359 15.14 1.43 -19.27
C VAL A 359 15.85 0.76 -18.10
N VAL A 360 15.53 1.19 -16.88
CA VAL A 360 15.94 0.50 -15.65
C VAL A 360 14.75 -0.22 -15.05
N HIS A 361 14.99 -1.46 -14.61
CA HIS A 361 13.94 -2.35 -14.14
C HIS A 361 14.13 -2.69 -12.67
N TYR A 362 13.18 -2.28 -11.83
CA TYR A 362 13.11 -2.64 -10.42
C TYR A 362 12.51 -4.05 -10.24
N ASN A 363 12.85 -5.00 -11.10
CA ASN A 363 12.35 -6.37 -11.01
C ASN A 363 12.78 -6.98 -9.66
N GLY A 364 11.82 -7.41 -8.84
CA GLY A 364 12.07 -7.93 -7.51
C GLY A 364 11.26 -7.30 -6.38
N ASN A 365 11.72 -7.51 -5.14
CA ASN A 365 10.99 -7.13 -3.93
C ASN A 365 11.27 -5.69 -3.50
N TYR A 366 12.43 -5.15 -3.87
CA TYR A 366 12.85 -3.80 -3.49
C TYR A 366 12.28 -2.78 -4.47
N LYS A 367 10.97 -2.59 -4.41
CA LYS A 367 10.28 -1.58 -5.22
C LYS A 367 10.53 -0.20 -4.66
N PRO A 368 10.70 0.82 -5.51
CA PRO A 368 11.18 2.11 -5.06
C PRO A 368 10.08 2.90 -4.31
N TRP A 369 8.80 2.54 -4.49
CA TRP A 369 7.66 3.05 -3.71
C TRP A 369 7.41 2.31 -2.39
N LEU A 370 8.24 1.34 -2.00
CA LEU A 370 8.14 0.63 -0.72
C LEU A 370 9.20 1.14 0.26
N ASP A 371 8.93 1.01 1.56
CA ASP A 371 9.88 1.41 2.60
C ASP A 371 11.19 0.62 2.56
N LEU A 372 11.17 -0.57 1.95
CA LEU A 372 12.32 -1.44 1.73
C LEU A 372 13.25 -0.98 0.58
N ALA A 373 12.90 0.05 -0.19
CA ALA A 373 13.65 0.47 -1.37
C ALA A 373 15.14 0.69 -1.10
N ILE A 374 16.00 0.11 -1.94
CA ILE A 374 17.47 0.20 -1.82
C ILE A 374 17.99 1.60 -2.22
N ALA A 375 17.31 2.28 -3.14
CA ALA A 375 17.70 3.61 -3.61
C ALA A 375 16.47 4.53 -3.68
N LYS A 376 16.36 5.47 -2.74
CA LYS A 376 15.33 6.54 -2.75
C LYS A 376 15.75 7.77 -3.56
N GLU A 377 16.96 7.81 -4.09
CA GLU A 377 17.55 9.02 -4.71
C GLU A 377 16.94 9.39 -6.08
N TRP A 378 16.42 8.42 -6.84
CA TRP A 378 15.99 8.61 -8.24
C TRP A 378 14.47 8.81 -8.42
N LEU A 379 13.72 8.79 -7.33
CA LEU A 379 12.25 8.73 -7.31
C LEU A 379 11.52 10.05 -6.94
N PRO A 380 12.09 10.99 -6.17
CA PRO A 380 11.33 12.15 -5.68
C PRO A 380 10.75 13.01 -6.81
N ASP A 381 11.52 13.27 -7.86
CA ASP A 381 11.12 14.16 -8.96
C ASP A 381 10.14 13.51 -9.95
N LEU A 382 10.16 12.17 -10.06
CA LEU A 382 9.31 11.38 -10.97
C LEU A 382 7.96 10.97 -10.36
N LEU A 383 7.91 10.75 -9.04
CA LEU A 383 6.67 10.43 -8.33
C LEU A 383 5.87 11.67 -7.95
N PHE A 384 6.54 12.81 -7.81
CA PHE A 384 5.96 14.06 -7.38
C PHE A 384 6.47 15.20 -8.27
N PRO A 385 6.05 15.28 -9.55
CA PRO A 385 6.12 16.58 -10.23
C PRO A 385 5.43 17.58 -9.30
N ASN A 386 6.07 18.72 -9.00
CA ASN A 386 5.77 19.80 -8.03
C ASN A 386 4.32 20.36 -8.02
N SER A 387 3.33 19.49 -8.07
CA SER A 387 1.95 19.72 -8.49
C SER A 387 0.97 18.75 -7.82
N PHE A 388 1.41 17.62 -7.25
CA PHE A 388 0.50 16.72 -6.51
C PHE A 388 0.27 17.07 -5.03
N PHE A 389 1.13 17.92 -4.45
CA PHE A 389 0.84 18.57 -3.16
C PHE A 389 0.43 20.05 -3.32
N THR A 390 0.38 20.54 -4.56
CA THR A 390 -0.17 21.85 -4.88
C THR A 390 -1.58 21.62 -5.38
N ILE A 391 -2.54 21.52 -4.46
CA ILE A 391 -3.95 21.70 -4.81
C ILE A 391 -4.02 22.99 -5.62
N HIS A 392 -4.37 22.89 -6.90
CA HIS A 392 -4.85 24.03 -7.67
C HIS A 392 -6.16 24.48 -7.00
N GLY A 393 -6.02 25.45 -6.10
CA GLY A 393 -7.05 25.95 -5.22
C GLY A 393 -6.47 26.94 -4.22
N GLY A 394 -5.92 28.04 -4.73
CA GLY A 394 -5.50 29.19 -3.93
C GLY A 394 -4.01 29.45 -3.98
N SER A 395 -3.64 30.59 -4.59
CA SER A 395 -2.34 31.22 -4.41
C SER A 395 -2.04 31.35 -2.90
N SER A 396 -1.08 30.58 -2.39
CA SER A 396 -0.58 30.77 -1.03
C SER A 396 0.29 32.02 -0.98
N THR A 397 -0.31 33.17 -0.68
CA THR A 397 0.46 34.34 -0.24
C THR A 397 0.79 34.18 1.23
N LEU A 398 2.04 33.85 1.55
CA LEU A 398 2.63 34.03 2.88
C LEU A 398 2.60 35.53 3.22
N ARG A 399 1.58 35.99 3.96
CA ARG A 399 1.64 37.30 4.63
C ARG A 399 2.30 37.10 5.99
N GLN A 400 3.59 37.42 6.04
CA GLN A 400 4.38 37.44 7.26
C GLN A 400 4.00 38.68 8.08
N TRP A 401 3.25 38.50 9.17
CA TRP A 401 3.14 39.50 10.23
C TRP A 401 4.23 39.22 11.26
N GLN A 402 5.00 40.24 11.62
CA GLN A 402 6.12 40.17 12.57
C GLN A 402 5.65 39.65 13.93
N SER A 403 5.97 38.41 14.26
CA SER A 403 6.05 37.91 15.64
C SER A 403 7.26 36.99 15.78
N GLN A 404 7.87 37.00 16.97
CA GLN A 404 9.08 36.23 17.31
C GLN A 404 8.78 34.71 17.27
N SER A 405 8.80 34.09 16.09
CA SER A 405 8.78 32.63 15.95
C SER A 405 10.14 32.13 15.47
N LEU A 406 10.74 31.21 16.23
CA LEU A 406 12.00 30.54 15.88
C LEU A 406 11.68 29.17 15.26
N SER A 407 12.30 28.87 14.11
CA SER A 407 12.38 27.52 13.56
C SER A 407 13.63 26.83 14.10
N LEU A 408 13.48 25.67 14.74
CA LEU A 408 14.61 24.89 15.29
C LEU A 408 14.77 23.57 14.55
N SER A 409 16.01 23.26 14.16
CA SER A 409 16.43 21.93 13.70
C SER A 409 16.79 21.07 14.91
N LEU A 410 16.18 19.90 15.06
CA LEU A 410 16.48 18.97 16.16
C LEU A 410 17.67 18.08 15.79
N SER A 411 18.76 18.14 16.55
CA SER A 411 19.87 17.18 16.42
C SER A 411 19.53 15.91 17.21
N THR A 412 19.24 14.79 16.53
CA THR A 412 18.96 13.50 17.17
C THR A 412 20.19 12.60 17.14
N THR A 413 20.53 11.98 18.29
CA THR A 413 21.56 10.92 18.40
C THR A 413 21.01 9.51 18.11
N HIS A 414 19.73 9.40 17.74
CA HIS A 414 19.06 8.18 17.30
C HIS A 414 18.32 8.43 15.97
N PRO A 415 18.20 7.42 15.08
CA PRO A 415 17.63 7.60 13.76
C PRO A 415 16.10 7.69 13.88
N THR A 416 15.58 8.92 13.90
CA THR A 416 14.19 9.18 13.51
C THR A 416 14.20 9.97 12.21
N ASP A 417 14.48 9.28 11.10
CA ASP A 417 14.58 9.84 9.73
C ASP A 417 13.24 10.33 9.13
N HIS A 418 12.20 10.52 9.94
CA HIS A 418 10.86 10.80 9.43
C HIS A 418 10.51 12.28 9.58
N VAL A 419 10.44 12.99 8.45
CA VAL A 419 9.62 14.20 8.28
C VAL A 419 8.19 13.86 8.71
N PRO A 420 7.51 14.67 9.55
CA PRO A 420 7.83 16.04 9.96
C PRO A 420 8.50 16.19 11.34
N TYR A 421 9.01 15.12 11.96
CA TYR A 421 9.40 15.15 13.38
C TYR A 421 10.83 15.67 13.67
N ASN A 422 11.60 15.97 12.63
CA ASN A 422 12.96 16.52 12.70
C ASN A 422 13.00 18.06 12.90
N THR A 423 11.87 18.74 12.69
CA THR A 423 11.73 20.19 12.85
C THR A 423 10.51 20.53 13.71
N ALA A 424 10.54 21.69 14.38
CA ALA A 424 9.38 22.24 15.08
C ALA A 424 9.31 23.76 14.96
N ARG A 425 8.08 24.29 14.88
CA ARG A 425 7.80 25.72 15.15
C ARG A 425 7.42 25.86 16.62
N ILE A 426 8.09 26.75 17.34
CA ILE A 426 7.85 27.02 18.76
C ILE A 426 7.66 28.53 18.99
N SER A 427 6.76 28.90 19.90
CA SER A 427 6.58 30.30 20.29
C SER A 427 6.03 30.45 21.71
N LEU A 428 6.44 31.53 22.38
CA LEU A 428 5.86 32.03 23.64
C LEU A 428 4.65 32.94 23.40
N SER A 429 4.39 33.30 22.13
CA SER A 429 3.25 34.14 21.73
C SER A 429 2.32 33.34 20.83
N GLN A 430 1.10 33.83 20.69
CA GLN A 430 0.12 33.24 19.78
C GLN A 430 0.65 33.26 18.34
N PHE A 431 0.48 32.16 17.62
CA PHE A 431 0.76 32.08 16.19
C PHE A 431 -0.36 31.33 15.47
N SER A 432 -0.56 31.64 14.19
CA SER A 432 -1.59 31.00 13.37
C SER A 432 -1.03 30.50 12.04
N TYR A 433 -1.79 29.59 11.42
CA TYR A 433 -1.68 29.18 10.03
C TYR A 433 -3.03 29.37 9.36
N THR A 434 -3.04 29.92 8.15
CA THR A 434 -4.27 30.18 7.40
C THR A 434 -4.29 29.30 6.16
N PHE A 435 -5.33 28.50 5.99
CA PHE A 435 -5.48 27.57 4.88
C PHE A 435 -6.70 27.92 4.03
N GLN A 436 -6.48 28.12 2.73
CA GLN A 436 -7.57 28.19 1.75
C GLN A 436 -8.00 26.76 1.43
N LEU A 437 -9.23 26.37 1.78
CA LEU A 437 -9.71 25.00 1.66
C LEU A 437 -11.03 24.96 0.90
N ASN A 438 -11.18 23.98 0.02
CA ASN A 438 -12.47 23.71 -0.62
C ASN A 438 -13.51 23.25 0.42
N PRO A 439 -14.81 23.50 0.19
CA PRO A 439 -15.88 23.00 1.05
C PRO A 439 -15.83 21.48 1.27
N GLY A 440 -16.51 21.00 2.31
CA GLY A 440 -16.57 19.58 2.69
C GLY A 440 -15.66 19.20 3.86
N GLN A 441 -15.71 17.93 4.25
CA GLN A 441 -15.02 17.45 5.46
C GLN A 441 -13.49 17.44 5.31
N LYS A 442 -12.81 17.79 6.39
CA LYS A 442 -11.35 17.86 6.49
C LYS A 442 -10.89 17.11 7.73
N LEU A 443 -9.92 16.21 7.55
CA LEU A 443 -9.16 15.60 8.63
C LEU A 443 -7.90 16.43 8.89
N ILE A 444 -7.84 17.05 10.06
CA ILE A 444 -6.68 17.79 10.55
C ILE A 444 -5.86 16.86 11.44
N ARG A 445 -4.58 16.64 11.10
CA ARG A 445 -3.64 15.87 11.92
C ARG A 445 -2.54 16.79 12.43
N LEU A 446 -2.39 16.84 13.74
CA LEU A 446 -1.37 17.62 14.45
C LEU A 446 -0.30 16.67 14.97
N HIS A 447 0.95 16.88 14.52
CA HIS A 447 2.09 16.01 14.80
C HIS A 447 2.96 16.61 15.90
N PHE A 448 3.23 15.82 16.94
CA PHE A 448 4.04 16.23 18.08
C PHE A 448 5.20 15.25 18.30
N ASN A 449 6.41 15.78 18.46
CA ASN A 449 7.61 15.09 18.92
C ASN A 449 8.10 15.75 20.20
N THR A 450 8.18 14.98 21.29
CA THR A 450 8.55 15.48 22.62
C THR A 450 9.97 15.09 23.02
N LEU A 451 10.78 14.57 22.08
CA LEU A 451 12.21 14.37 22.30
C LEU A 451 12.87 15.70 22.72
N PRO A 452 13.90 15.65 23.59
CA PRO A 452 14.37 16.82 24.29
C PRO A 452 14.88 17.89 23.32
N LEU A 453 14.30 19.09 23.44
CA LEU A 453 14.85 20.36 22.94
C LEU A 453 16.15 20.67 23.70
N THR A 454 17.19 19.85 23.55
CA THR A 454 18.51 20.10 24.14
C THR A 454 19.38 20.82 23.13
N SER A 455 19.32 22.15 23.14
CA SER A 455 20.41 22.96 22.60
C SER A 455 20.65 24.15 23.52
N SER A 456 21.75 24.08 24.27
CA SER A 456 22.35 25.10 25.13
C SER A 456 21.63 25.44 26.44
N TYR A 457 22.42 25.69 27.50
CA TYR A 457 22.04 26.17 28.83
C TYR A 457 21.31 27.54 28.84
N SER A 458 21.04 28.10 27.66
CA SER A 458 20.53 29.45 27.39
C SER A 458 19.21 29.49 26.61
N SER A 459 18.53 28.35 26.37
CA SER A 459 17.24 28.36 25.67
C SER A 459 16.12 28.94 26.57
N PRO A 460 15.29 29.89 26.10
CA PRO A 460 14.13 30.37 26.84
C PRO A 460 13.01 29.31 26.96
N PHE A 461 13.11 28.19 26.24
CA PHE A 461 12.12 27.12 26.21
C PHE A 461 12.52 25.96 27.14
N LYS A 462 11.92 25.92 28.34
CA LYS A 462 12.19 24.86 29.32
C LYS A 462 11.57 23.52 28.88
N PRO A 463 12.25 22.37 29.04
CA PRO A 463 11.64 21.06 28.79
C PRO A 463 10.35 20.88 29.62
N PHE A 464 9.34 20.24 29.04
CA PHE A 464 8.05 19.96 29.69
C PHE A 464 7.26 21.21 30.14
N HIS A 465 7.55 22.37 29.54
CA HIS A 465 6.89 23.66 29.82
C HIS A 465 5.97 24.10 28.67
N ASP A 466 5.38 23.12 27.99
CA ASP A 466 4.40 23.29 26.92
C ASP A 466 2.97 23.19 27.48
N LEU A 467 2.20 24.26 27.30
CA LEU A 467 0.80 24.31 27.68
C LEU A 467 0.08 25.33 26.79
N PHE A 468 -0.83 24.86 25.94
CA PHE A 468 -1.44 25.70 24.92
C PHE A 468 -2.81 25.20 24.46
N THR A 469 -3.55 26.09 23.81
CA THR A 469 -4.83 25.82 23.17
C THR A 469 -4.63 25.85 21.65
N VAL A 470 -5.32 24.97 20.93
CA VAL A 470 -5.36 24.94 19.46
C VAL A 470 -6.79 25.10 18.98
N GLU A 471 -7.04 26.12 18.17
CA GLU A 471 -8.35 26.44 17.61
C GLU A 471 -8.31 26.37 16.10
N ALA A 472 -9.35 25.84 15.48
CA ALA A 472 -9.52 25.75 14.02
C ALA A 472 -10.85 26.39 13.65
N GLY A 473 -10.83 27.66 13.22
CA GLY A 473 -12.05 28.45 13.04
C GLY A 473 -12.87 28.50 14.33
N PRO A 474 -14.15 28.08 14.34
CA PRO A 474 -15.00 28.10 15.55
C PRO A 474 -14.73 26.94 16.52
N PHE A 475 -13.84 25.99 16.18
CA PHE A 475 -13.66 24.76 16.95
C PHE A 475 -12.41 24.80 17.83
N THR A 476 -12.56 24.51 19.12
CA THR A 476 -11.41 24.31 20.02
C THR A 476 -10.94 22.84 19.95
N LEU A 477 -9.92 22.55 19.14
CA LEU A 477 -9.39 21.20 18.94
C LEU A 477 -8.65 20.68 20.19
N LEU A 478 -7.82 21.53 20.79
CA LEU A 478 -7.05 21.24 22.00
C LEU A 478 -7.20 22.41 22.97
N SER A 479 -7.37 22.14 24.26
CA SER A 479 -7.51 23.18 25.29
C SER A 479 -6.66 22.81 26.49
N ASN A 480 -5.88 23.76 26.98
CA ASN A 480 -4.95 23.58 28.09
C ASN A 480 -4.10 22.31 27.94
N PHE A 481 -3.60 22.09 26.72
CA PHE A 481 -2.96 20.85 26.30
C PHE A 481 -1.45 20.92 26.50
N SER A 482 -0.90 19.88 27.13
CA SER A 482 0.53 19.62 27.18
C SER A 482 0.83 18.35 26.39
N ALA A 483 1.56 18.51 25.29
CA ALA A 483 2.06 17.42 24.47
C ALA A 483 3.06 16.57 25.26
N SER A 484 3.94 17.20 26.05
CA SER A 484 4.95 16.47 26.83
C SER A 484 4.35 15.66 27.98
N ALA A 485 3.33 16.20 28.67
CA ALA A 485 2.60 15.42 29.68
C ALA A 485 1.83 14.26 29.03
N THR A 486 1.25 14.47 27.85
CA THR A 486 0.55 13.43 27.09
C THR A 486 1.51 12.33 26.67
N ALA A 487 2.63 12.67 26.02
CA ALA A 487 3.66 11.72 25.61
C ALA A 487 4.16 10.85 26.77
N ARG A 488 4.44 11.46 27.94
CA ARG A 488 4.85 10.76 29.15
C ARG A 488 3.78 9.79 29.67
N ALA A 489 2.51 10.20 29.69
CA ALA A 489 1.40 9.35 30.12
C ALA A 489 1.16 8.17 29.17
N LEU A 490 1.51 8.32 27.89
CA LEU A 490 1.35 7.29 26.86
C LEU A 490 2.61 6.43 26.66
N SER A 491 3.72 6.76 27.33
CA SER A 491 5.04 6.17 27.06
C SER A 491 5.47 6.24 25.59
N LEU A 492 5.16 7.36 24.92
CA LEU A 492 5.49 7.63 23.52
C LEU A 492 6.46 8.80 23.40
N ASN A 493 7.27 8.82 22.34
CA ASN A 493 8.16 9.96 22.00
C ASN A 493 7.55 10.88 20.93
N THR A 494 6.78 10.30 20.01
CA THR A 494 6.04 10.99 18.96
C THR A 494 4.59 10.51 18.96
N PHE A 495 3.65 11.40 18.66
CA PHE A 495 2.25 11.04 18.51
C PHE A 495 1.50 12.04 17.63
N VAL A 496 0.31 11.65 17.17
CA VAL A 496 -0.57 12.46 16.33
C VAL A 496 -1.92 12.63 16.98
N LYS A 497 -2.48 13.84 16.90
CA LYS A 497 -3.87 14.14 17.23
C LYS A 497 -4.65 14.36 15.93
N ALA A 498 -5.75 13.63 15.74
CA ALA A 498 -6.54 13.67 14.51
C ALA A 498 -7.96 14.18 14.77
N PHE A 499 -8.35 15.23 14.06
CA PHE A 499 -9.63 15.91 14.20
C PHE A 499 -10.36 15.99 12.87
N CYS A 500 -11.67 15.87 12.89
CA CYS A 500 -12.51 16.04 11.73
C CYS A 500 -13.37 17.28 11.91
N ILE A 501 -13.36 18.14 10.91
CA ILE A 501 -14.18 19.36 10.83
C ILE A 501 -14.85 19.44 9.46
N THR A 502 -15.96 20.16 9.37
CA THR A 502 -16.66 20.42 8.11
C THR A 502 -16.45 21.88 7.72
N ILE A 503 -15.91 22.13 6.51
CA ILE A 503 -15.82 23.48 5.93
C ILE A 503 -17.08 23.72 5.09
N GLN A 504 -17.84 24.78 5.41
CA GLN A 504 -19.06 25.11 4.67
C GLN A 504 -18.75 25.92 3.40
N GLU A 505 -19.71 25.93 2.47
CA GLU A 505 -19.64 26.74 1.25
C GLU A 505 -19.62 28.25 1.62
N ASN A 506 -18.73 29.03 1.01
CA ASN A 506 -18.51 30.46 1.28
C ASN A 506 -17.92 30.83 2.66
N GLN A 507 -17.30 29.90 3.40
CA GLN A 507 -16.58 30.25 4.62
C GLN A 507 -15.22 30.92 4.36
N PRO A 508 -14.74 31.79 5.28
CA PRO A 508 -13.40 32.35 5.22
C PRO A 508 -12.33 31.26 5.31
N PRO A 509 -11.07 31.59 4.99
CA PRO A 509 -9.95 30.65 5.11
C PRO A 509 -9.88 30.08 6.53
N LEU A 510 -9.51 28.80 6.65
CA LEU A 510 -9.40 28.15 7.95
C LEU A 510 -8.16 28.65 8.69
N ASP A 511 -8.37 29.39 9.76
CA ASP A 511 -7.32 29.77 10.70
C ASP A 511 -7.13 28.70 11.77
N LEU A 512 -5.92 28.14 11.81
CA LEU A 512 -5.45 27.23 12.85
C LEU A 512 -4.54 28.01 13.81
N ILE A 513 -5.06 28.33 14.99
CA ILE A 513 -4.44 29.23 15.97
C ILE A 513 -3.87 28.42 17.13
N PHE A 514 -2.62 28.68 17.50
CA PHE A 514 -1.93 28.11 18.65
C PHE A 514 -1.71 29.20 19.69
N SER A 515 -2.35 29.06 20.85
CA SER A 515 -2.37 30.06 21.91
C SER A 515 -1.71 29.50 23.18
N PRO A 516 -0.44 29.85 23.46
CA PRO A 516 0.23 29.42 24.68
C PRO A 516 -0.37 30.07 25.93
N THR A 517 -0.41 29.30 27.03
CA THR A 517 -0.72 29.84 28.36
C THR A 517 0.41 30.76 28.81
N PRO A 518 0.15 31.88 29.53
CA PRO A 518 1.22 32.78 29.98
C PRO A 518 2.36 32.05 30.69
N SER A 519 3.60 32.35 30.29
CA SER A 519 4.85 31.68 30.74
C SER A 519 5.11 30.28 30.15
N PHE A 520 4.18 29.70 29.39
CA PHE A 520 4.36 28.45 28.65
C PHE A 520 4.59 28.73 27.17
N TYR A 521 5.03 27.72 26.42
CA TYR A 521 5.13 27.80 24.96
C TYR A 521 4.14 26.86 24.28
N ALA A 522 3.85 27.18 23.02
CA ALA A 522 3.16 26.32 22.08
C ALA A 522 4.15 25.85 21.02
N PHE A 523 4.01 24.60 20.57
CA PHE A 523 4.82 24.08 19.47
C PHE A 523 4.05 23.09 18.61
N ILE A 524 4.53 22.90 17.39
CA ILE A 524 4.01 21.92 16.44
C ILE A 524 5.14 21.44 15.51
N ASN A 525 5.19 20.14 15.21
CA ASN A 525 6.17 19.57 14.27
C ASN A 525 5.63 19.53 12.84
N GLY A 526 4.36 19.16 12.67
CA GLY A 526 3.71 19.07 11.37
C GLY A 526 2.20 19.18 11.46
N ILE A 527 1.59 19.68 10.39
CA ILE A 527 0.14 19.81 10.23
C ILE A 527 -0.22 19.16 8.89
N GLU A 528 -1.11 18.16 8.91
CA GLU A 528 -1.70 17.59 7.70
C GLU A 528 -3.19 17.98 7.65
N ILE A 529 -3.67 18.41 6.49
CA ILE A 529 -5.10 18.66 6.25
C ILE A 529 -5.52 17.82 5.04
N ILE A 530 -6.42 16.87 5.26
CA ILE A 530 -6.82 15.89 4.25
C ILE A 530 -8.31 16.02 3.97
N SER A 531 -8.70 16.22 2.72
CA SER A 531 -10.11 16.22 2.31
C SER A 531 -10.70 14.82 2.43
N LEU A 532 -11.87 14.71 3.08
CA LEU A 532 -12.58 13.46 3.28
C LEU A 532 -13.94 13.50 2.56
N PRO A 533 -14.31 12.44 1.81
CA PRO A 533 -15.55 12.44 1.03
C PRO A 533 -16.82 12.44 1.89
N SER A 534 -16.86 11.73 3.03
CA SER A 534 -17.93 11.79 4.06
C SER A 534 -17.62 10.96 5.31
N TYR A 535 -16.35 10.73 5.64
CA TYR A 535 -15.98 9.77 6.68
C TYR A 535 -16.54 10.12 8.06
N CYS A 536 -16.70 11.41 8.37
CA CYS A 536 -17.17 11.89 9.67
C CYS A 536 -18.64 12.33 9.65
N HIS A 537 -19.29 12.32 8.49
CA HIS A 537 -20.69 12.75 8.36
C HIS A 537 -21.56 11.64 8.96
N LEU A 538 -22.27 11.96 10.04
CA LEU A 538 -23.27 11.06 10.63
C LEU A 538 -24.67 11.29 10.05
N GLY A 539 -24.84 12.34 9.25
CA GLY A 539 -26.08 12.66 8.55
C GLY A 539 -27.23 13.00 9.50
N ASP A 540 -28.40 13.30 8.93
CA ASP A 540 -29.64 13.52 9.68
C ASP A 540 -30.19 12.24 10.35
N ILE A 541 -29.42 11.14 10.28
CA ILE A 541 -29.74 9.84 10.87
C ILE A 541 -29.11 9.82 12.27
N GLY A 542 -29.89 10.21 13.27
CA GLY A 542 -29.41 10.22 14.65
C GLY A 542 -28.86 8.86 15.09
N VAL A 543 -27.83 8.87 15.93
CA VAL A 543 -27.13 7.67 16.39
C VAL A 543 -27.72 7.19 17.70
N GLN A 544 -28.06 5.89 17.78
CA GLN A 544 -28.65 5.30 18.98
C GLN A 544 -27.67 5.29 20.16
N VAL A 545 -28.14 5.78 21.31
CA VAL A 545 -27.41 5.71 22.58
C VAL A 545 -27.53 4.32 23.21
N VAL A 546 -26.39 3.68 23.47
CA VAL A 546 -26.32 2.37 24.12
C VAL A 546 -26.86 2.46 25.56
N GLY A 547 -27.83 1.60 25.88
CA GLY A 547 -28.39 1.47 27.24
C GLY A 547 -29.41 2.54 27.65
N SER A 548 -29.92 3.35 26.71
CA SER A 548 -31.01 4.30 26.96
C SER A 548 -32.39 3.66 26.74
N ALA A 549 -33.40 4.07 27.50
CA ALA A 549 -34.78 3.63 27.31
C ALA A 549 -35.32 4.20 25.97
N ARG A 550 -35.69 3.30 25.04
CA ARG A 550 -36.33 3.53 23.71
C ARG A 550 -36.00 4.85 22.98
N ASN A 551 -35.26 4.74 21.87
CA ASN A 551 -35.10 5.73 20.79
C ASN A 551 -34.44 7.08 21.13
N THR A 552 -33.58 7.16 22.16
CA THR A 552 -32.69 8.32 22.31
C THR A 552 -31.65 8.32 21.18
N LEU A 553 -31.84 9.19 20.19
CA LEU A 553 -30.94 9.42 19.07
C LEU A 553 -30.11 10.68 19.33
N VAL A 554 -28.79 10.59 19.13
CA VAL A 554 -27.89 11.76 19.14
C VAL A 554 -27.59 12.14 17.70
N TYR A 555 -28.02 13.33 17.31
CA TYR A 555 -27.67 13.92 16.03
C TYR A 555 -26.32 14.61 16.17
N VAL A 556 -25.43 14.33 15.22
CA VAL A 556 -24.12 14.97 15.14
C VAL A 556 -24.13 15.80 13.88
N ASP A 557 -24.32 17.09 14.06
CA ASP A 557 -24.36 18.05 12.98
C ASP A 557 -22.94 18.46 12.53
N ASN A 558 -22.90 19.28 11.47
CA ASN A 558 -21.67 19.84 10.94
C ASN A 558 -21.03 20.92 11.83
N THR A 559 -21.61 21.19 13.01
CA THR A 559 -21.10 22.14 14.01
C THR A 559 -20.36 21.45 15.16
N THR A 560 -20.23 20.12 15.10
CA THR A 560 -19.55 19.34 16.13
C THR A 560 -18.16 18.90 15.64
N ALA A 561 -17.09 19.31 16.33
CA ALA A 561 -15.74 18.81 16.03
C ALA A 561 -15.56 17.39 16.58
N LEU A 562 -14.96 16.53 15.77
CA LEU A 562 -14.79 15.11 16.09
C LEU A 562 -13.31 14.77 16.27
N GLU A 563 -12.94 14.13 17.37
CA GLU A 563 -11.57 13.65 17.60
C GLU A 563 -11.50 12.13 17.45
N LEU A 564 -10.69 11.65 16.50
CA LEU A 564 -10.44 10.22 16.36
C LEU A 564 -9.49 9.79 17.49
N VAL A 565 -10.03 9.09 18.50
CA VAL A 565 -9.30 8.72 19.72
C VAL A 565 -8.70 7.32 19.63
N HIS A 566 -9.38 6.36 18.99
CA HIS A 566 -8.85 5.01 18.80
C HIS A 566 -9.28 4.41 17.45
N ARG A 567 -8.40 3.59 16.88
CA ARG A 567 -8.67 2.75 15.70
C ARG A 567 -8.00 1.39 15.89
N LEU A 568 -8.76 0.31 15.69
CA LEU A 568 -8.29 -1.07 15.83
C LEU A 568 -8.61 -1.85 14.55
N TYR A 569 -7.65 -2.63 14.06
CA TYR A 569 -7.87 -3.61 13.00
C TYR A 569 -7.92 -5.00 13.61
N VAL A 570 -9.07 -5.67 13.50
CA VAL A 570 -9.38 -6.90 14.24
C VAL A 570 -8.45 -8.07 13.87
N ASN A 571 -7.90 -8.06 12.65
CA ASN A 571 -7.05 -9.14 12.12
C ASN A 571 -5.60 -8.70 11.81
N ARG A 572 -5.12 -7.55 12.33
CA ARG A 572 -3.72 -7.12 12.16
C ARG A 572 -3.10 -6.78 13.52
N HIS A 573 -1.91 -7.30 13.78
CA HIS A 573 -1.02 -6.77 14.81
C HIS A 573 -0.51 -5.41 14.35
N SER A 574 -1.17 -4.32 14.75
CA SER A 574 -0.66 -2.96 14.54
C SER A 574 -0.15 -2.38 15.85
N ASN A 575 1.10 -1.87 15.83
CA ASN A 575 1.76 -1.21 16.95
C ASN A 575 1.48 0.31 17.07
N ASP A 576 0.47 0.84 16.37
CA ASP A 576 0.17 2.27 16.39
C ASP A 576 -1.08 2.58 17.24
N PHE A 577 -0.87 3.43 18.25
CA PHE A 577 -1.82 3.96 19.24
C PHE A 577 -2.32 3.00 20.33
N LEU A 578 -2.53 3.56 21.52
CA LEU A 578 -2.77 2.92 22.83
C LEU A 578 -3.39 1.52 22.79
N GLN A 579 -2.77 0.62 23.56
CA GLN A 579 -3.17 -0.77 23.80
C GLN A 579 -4.67 -0.93 24.04
N TRP A 580 -5.35 -1.54 23.08
CA TRP A 580 -6.54 -2.33 23.38
C TRP A 580 -6.10 -3.55 24.16
N THR A 581 -6.58 -3.72 25.39
CA THR A 581 -6.40 -5.01 26.09
C THR A 581 -7.40 -5.99 25.51
N THR A 582 -6.87 -6.99 24.79
CA THR A 582 -7.67 -8.06 24.18
C THR A 582 -7.62 -9.26 25.12
N GLN A 583 -8.76 -9.64 25.67
CA GLN A 583 -8.87 -10.85 26.49
C GLN A 583 -9.66 -11.90 25.69
N ASN A 584 -8.97 -12.92 25.19
CA ASN A 584 -9.60 -14.08 24.57
C ASN A 584 -9.99 -15.05 25.68
N MET A 585 -11.27 -15.12 26.01
CA MET A 585 -11.75 -16.03 27.05
C MET A 585 -12.05 -17.44 26.51
N ASN A 586 -12.16 -17.64 25.19
CA ASN A 586 -12.21 -18.92 24.46
C ASN A 586 -12.19 -18.65 22.94
N ASN A 587 -11.92 -19.66 22.10
CA ASN A 587 -11.77 -19.56 20.63
C ASN A 587 -12.90 -18.84 19.84
N ASN A 588 -14.01 -18.47 20.49
CA ASN A 588 -15.15 -17.81 19.88
C ASN A 588 -15.51 -16.43 20.48
N ILE A 589 -14.94 -15.98 21.61
CA ILE A 589 -15.35 -14.71 22.24
C ILE A 589 -14.14 -13.81 22.49
N THR A 590 -14.22 -12.59 21.95
CA THR A 590 -13.21 -11.55 22.14
C THR A 590 -13.82 -10.34 22.82
N ILE A 591 -13.13 -9.89 23.88
CA ILE A 591 -13.48 -8.68 24.62
C ILE A 591 -12.38 -7.66 24.38
N TRP A 592 -12.80 -6.49 23.88
CA TRP A 592 -11.97 -5.32 23.73
C TRP A 592 -12.26 -4.32 24.85
N LYS A 593 -11.20 -3.90 25.52
CA LYS A 593 -11.26 -2.91 26.59
C LYS A 593 -10.48 -1.65 26.18
N VAL A 594 -11.12 -0.49 26.33
CA VAL A 594 -10.51 0.82 26.07
C VAL A 594 -10.85 1.84 27.16
N SER A 595 -9.84 2.50 27.71
CA SER A 595 -10.01 3.53 28.76
C SER A 595 -10.19 4.91 28.13
N VAL A 596 -11.33 5.55 28.40
CA VAL A 596 -11.74 6.84 27.81
C VAL A 596 -12.04 7.89 28.87
N ASP A 597 -11.92 9.17 28.50
CA ASP A 597 -12.16 10.29 29.43
C ASP A 597 -13.64 10.42 29.80
N VAL A 598 -13.92 10.64 31.09
CA VAL A 598 -15.27 10.82 31.65
C VAL A 598 -15.86 12.17 31.22
N GLY A 599 -17.18 12.21 31.03
CA GLY A 599 -17.91 13.45 30.69
C GLY A 599 -17.93 13.77 29.19
N PHE A 600 -17.66 12.77 28.35
CA PHE A 600 -17.75 12.85 26.88
C PHE A 600 -18.65 11.76 26.29
N SER A 601 -19.17 12.04 25.11
CA SER A 601 -19.86 11.07 24.25
C SER A 601 -18.89 10.51 23.21
N TYR A 602 -18.90 9.20 23.06
CA TYR A 602 -18.05 8.47 22.13
C TYR A 602 -18.89 7.76 21.09
N LEU A 603 -18.64 8.08 19.82
CA LEU A 603 -19.12 7.33 18.69
C LEU A 603 -18.22 6.11 18.50
N VAL A 604 -18.80 4.93 18.58
CA VAL A 604 -18.15 3.65 18.26
C VAL A 604 -18.66 3.21 16.90
N ARG A 605 -17.77 3.19 15.90
CA ARG A 605 -18.05 2.71 14.55
C ARG A 605 -17.42 1.35 14.34
N LEU A 606 -18.24 0.35 14.02
CA LEU A 606 -17.80 -1.00 13.74
C LEU A 606 -17.89 -1.26 12.24
N HIS A 607 -16.80 -1.73 11.64
CA HIS A 607 -16.75 -2.09 10.23
C HIS A 607 -16.81 -3.60 10.08
N PHE A 608 -17.67 -4.07 9.20
CA PHE A 608 -17.94 -5.48 8.98
C PHE A 608 -17.38 -5.95 7.64
N SER A 609 -16.85 -7.17 7.61
CA SER A 609 -16.36 -7.81 6.39
C SER A 609 -17.52 -8.49 5.67
N GLU A 610 -17.68 -8.23 4.37
CA GLU A 610 -18.71 -8.89 3.56
C GLU A 610 -18.53 -10.41 3.53
N ILE A 611 -17.28 -10.87 3.42
CA ILE A 611 -16.92 -12.31 3.46
C ILE A 611 -17.28 -12.89 4.84
N GLY A 612 -16.99 -12.15 5.89
CA GLY A 612 -17.31 -12.52 7.27
C GLY A 612 -18.81 -12.70 7.51
N LEU A 613 -19.61 -11.76 6.96
CA LEU A 613 -21.07 -11.80 7.02
C LEU A 613 -21.64 -12.98 6.22
N LYS A 614 -21.15 -13.24 4.99
CA LYS A 614 -21.54 -14.41 4.17
C LYS A 614 -21.24 -15.74 4.87
N ILE A 615 -20.08 -15.85 5.51
CA ILE A 615 -19.72 -17.05 6.30
C ILE A 615 -20.68 -17.23 7.49
N ALA A 616 -21.04 -16.13 8.17
CA ALA A 616 -21.99 -16.16 9.28
C ALA A 616 -23.41 -16.55 8.83
N GLU A 617 -23.81 -16.20 7.60
CA GLU A 617 -25.08 -16.59 7.00
C GLU A 617 -25.19 -18.11 6.84
N THR A 618 -24.17 -18.75 6.26
CA THR A 618 -24.16 -20.20 5.95
C THR A 618 -23.97 -21.12 7.16
N ALA A 619 -23.42 -20.63 8.27
CA ALA A 619 -22.91 -21.51 9.34
C ALA A 619 -23.85 -21.70 10.56
N HIS A 620 -25.12 -21.26 10.54
CA HIS A 620 -26.01 -21.24 11.72
C HIS A 620 -25.38 -20.60 13.00
N ASN A 621 -24.34 -19.77 12.84
CA ASN A 621 -23.63 -19.19 13.96
C ASN A 621 -24.40 -18.00 14.55
N HIS A 622 -24.53 -17.98 15.88
CA HIS A 622 -25.17 -16.90 16.63
C HIS A 622 -24.20 -15.71 16.71
N PHE A 623 -24.51 -14.60 16.04
CA PHE A 623 -23.76 -13.34 16.18
C PHE A 623 -24.44 -12.44 17.21
N LEU A 624 -23.66 -12.02 18.22
CA LEU A 624 -24.07 -11.11 19.28
C LEU A 624 -22.96 -10.08 19.53
N LEU A 625 -23.34 -8.81 19.44
CA LEU A 625 -22.47 -7.68 19.74
C LEU A 625 -22.96 -6.98 20.99
N LEU A 626 -22.07 -6.80 21.96
CA LEU A 626 -22.35 -6.05 23.18
C LEU A 626 -21.39 -4.86 23.34
N ILE A 627 -21.92 -3.75 23.83
CA ILE A 627 -21.14 -2.60 24.29
C ILE A 627 -21.55 -2.33 25.74
N ASN A 628 -20.58 -2.24 26.66
CA ASN A 628 -20.78 -2.13 28.10
C ASN A 628 -21.78 -3.16 28.65
N HIS A 629 -21.63 -4.41 28.23
CA HIS A 629 -22.49 -5.55 28.60
C HIS A 629 -23.97 -5.44 28.14
N MET A 630 -24.30 -4.46 27.30
CA MET A 630 -25.62 -4.31 26.68
C MET A 630 -25.60 -4.85 25.26
N VAL A 631 -26.61 -5.63 24.86
CA VAL A 631 -26.76 -6.10 23.48
C VAL A 631 -27.12 -4.91 22.58
N VAL A 632 -26.27 -4.64 21.59
CA VAL A 632 -26.44 -3.49 20.66
C VAL A 632 -26.78 -3.92 19.24
N SER A 633 -26.45 -5.15 18.84
CA SER A 633 -26.93 -5.74 17.58
C SER A 633 -26.86 -7.25 17.59
N THR A 634 -27.86 -7.86 16.97
CA THR A 634 -27.96 -9.29 16.70
C THR A 634 -27.73 -9.57 15.22
N ARG A 635 -27.60 -10.85 14.85
CA ARG A 635 -27.54 -11.30 13.46
C ARG A 635 -28.69 -10.73 12.60
N ALA A 636 -29.92 -10.71 13.11
CA ALA A 636 -31.08 -10.23 12.34
C ALA A 636 -31.01 -8.73 12.06
N ASP A 637 -30.60 -7.93 13.05
CA ASP A 637 -30.47 -6.47 12.94
C ASP A 637 -29.40 -6.04 11.93
N ILE A 638 -28.39 -6.90 11.74
CA ILE A 638 -27.30 -6.68 10.78
C ILE A 638 -27.77 -7.01 9.35
N LEU A 639 -28.46 -8.14 9.17
CA LEU A 639 -28.92 -8.58 7.86
C LEU A 639 -30.03 -7.67 7.29
N GLN A 640 -30.91 -7.13 8.14
CA GLN A 640 -31.96 -6.20 7.71
C GLN A 640 -31.44 -4.82 7.33
N ALA A 641 -30.33 -4.36 7.92
CA ALA A 641 -29.78 -3.02 7.71
C ALA A 641 -28.72 -2.94 6.58
N ARG A 642 -28.58 -4.01 5.78
CA ARG A 642 -27.58 -4.13 4.72
C ARG A 642 -28.07 -3.47 3.41
N PRO A 643 -27.29 -2.58 2.76
CA PRO A 643 -27.57 -2.13 1.39
C PRO A 643 -27.28 -3.25 0.38
N LEU A 644 -28.10 -3.36 -0.66
CA LEU A 644 -28.00 -4.42 -1.69
C LEU A 644 -26.69 -4.40 -2.50
N GLN A 645 -25.93 -3.30 -2.50
CA GLN A 645 -24.64 -3.15 -3.18
C GLN A 645 -23.65 -2.30 -2.35
N GLY A 646 -22.49 -2.87 -1.99
CA GLY A 646 -21.41 -2.16 -1.30
C GLY A 646 -20.37 -3.10 -0.66
N ILE A 647 -19.08 -2.77 -0.84
CA ILE A 647 -17.91 -3.61 -0.44
C ILE A 647 -17.48 -3.39 1.03
N LEU A 648 -17.93 -2.31 1.70
CA LEU A 648 -17.70 -2.05 3.13
C LEU A 648 -19.00 -1.60 3.81
N TRP A 649 -19.41 -2.32 4.86
CA TRP A 649 -20.56 -1.97 5.70
C TRP A 649 -20.11 -1.61 7.11
N TYR A 650 -20.56 -0.47 7.63
CA TYR A 650 -20.29 -0.05 9.01
C TYR A 650 -21.58 0.30 9.77
N LYS A 651 -21.54 0.18 11.10
CA LYS A 651 -22.64 0.60 11.98
C LYS A 651 -22.10 1.44 13.15
N ASN A 652 -22.83 2.50 13.47
CA ASN A 652 -22.46 3.49 14.48
C ASN A 652 -23.27 3.29 15.76
N TYR A 653 -22.63 3.42 16.91
CA TYR A 653 -23.24 3.39 18.23
C TYR A 653 -22.75 4.56 19.06
N MET A 654 -23.61 5.18 19.85
CA MET A 654 -23.24 6.26 20.75
C MET A 654 -23.12 5.74 22.18
N VAL A 655 -21.97 5.98 22.81
CA VAL A 655 -21.70 5.60 24.20
C VAL A 655 -21.46 6.86 25.02
N MET A 656 -22.29 7.09 26.04
CA MET A 656 -22.14 8.23 26.94
C MET A 656 -21.45 7.82 28.24
N ILE A 657 -20.31 8.44 28.55
CA ILE A 657 -19.58 8.19 29.79
C ILE A 657 -19.95 9.28 30.81
N LYS A 658 -21.01 9.01 31.58
CA LYS A 658 -21.52 9.93 32.61
C LYS A 658 -20.50 10.15 33.73
N GLY A 659 -20.38 11.39 34.17
CA GLY A 659 -19.55 11.82 35.30
C GLY A 659 -18.91 13.19 35.04
N HIS A 660 -18.31 13.78 36.06
CA HIS A 660 -17.57 15.03 35.89
C HIS A 660 -16.25 14.79 35.16
N LYS A 661 -15.88 15.70 34.25
CA LYS A 661 -14.61 15.62 33.47
C LYS A 661 -13.34 15.53 34.33
N ARG A 662 -13.43 15.82 35.63
CA ARG A 662 -12.32 15.72 36.61
C ARG A 662 -12.14 14.32 37.21
N GLU A 663 -13.07 13.39 36.96
CA GLU A 663 -13.05 12.02 37.49
C GLU A 663 -12.08 11.08 36.74
N GLY A 664 -11.32 11.58 35.76
CA GLY A 664 -10.31 10.81 35.04
C GLY A 664 -10.90 9.97 33.91
N LYS A 665 -10.58 8.66 33.89
CA LYS A 665 -10.94 7.73 32.81
C LYS A 665 -11.85 6.59 33.31
N ARG A 666 -12.73 6.12 32.43
CA ARG A 666 -13.54 4.89 32.63
C ARG A 666 -13.39 3.98 31.41
N ASP A 667 -13.61 2.70 31.62
CA ASP A 667 -13.46 1.70 30.57
C ASP A 667 -14.75 1.51 29.76
N ILE A 668 -14.62 1.44 28.44
CA ILE A 668 -15.65 0.92 27.53
C ILE A 668 -15.28 -0.53 27.19
N PHE A 669 -16.26 -1.41 27.29
CA PHE A 669 -16.14 -2.83 26.93
C PHE A 669 -16.91 -3.10 25.64
N ILE A 670 -16.27 -3.76 24.68
CA ILE A 670 -16.89 -4.20 23.43
C ILE A 670 -16.67 -5.70 23.32
N LEU A 671 -17.75 -6.47 23.22
CA LEU A 671 -17.72 -7.92 23.15
C LEU A 671 -18.32 -8.38 21.82
N CYS A 672 -17.57 -9.22 21.11
CA CYS A 672 -18.06 -9.92 19.93
C CYS A 672 -17.77 -11.42 20.04
N ASN A 673 -18.79 -12.23 19.77
CA ASN A 673 -18.73 -13.69 19.84
C ASN A 673 -18.43 -14.35 18.47
N ASN A 674 -18.03 -13.58 17.45
CA ASN A 674 -17.53 -14.11 16.18
C ASN A 674 -16.64 -13.09 15.44
N LEU A 675 -15.32 -13.21 15.62
CA LEU A 675 -14.31 -12.30 15.03
C LEU A 675 -14.29 -12.30 13.50
N LYS A 676 -14.75 -13.37 12.83
CA LYS A 676 -14.69 -13.46 11.36
C LYS A 676 -15.55 -12.39 10.68
N VAL A 677 -16.51 -11.82 11.40
CA VAL A 677 -17.48 -10.85 10.88
C VAL A 677 -16.96 -9.40 10.93
N MET A 678 -16.05 -9.08 11.86
CA MET A 678 -15.59 -7.71 12.10
C MET A 678 -14.21 -7.46 11.47
N SER A 679 -14.05 -6.35 10.76
CA SER A 679 -12.82 -6.00 10.04
C SER A 679 -11.99 -4.95 10.80
N SER A 680 -12.64 -3.90 11.29
CA SER A 680 -12.02 -2.83 12.09
C SER A 680 -13.04 -2.15 13.00
N LEU A 681 -12.51 -1.35 13.92
CA LEU A 681 -13.27 -0.58 14.89
C LEU A 681 -12.65 0.81 15.03
N ASP A 682 -13.49 1.83 14.95
CA ASP A 682 -13.11 3.23 15.18
C ASP A 682 -13.87 3.79 16.38
N MET A 683 -13.19 4.59 17.19
CA MET A 683 -13.80 5.34 18.27
C MET A 683 -13.49 6.82 18.11
N VAL A 684 -14.56 7.62 18.06
CA VAL A 684 -14.51 9.05 17.83
C VAL A 684 -15.14 9.75 19.01
N ARG A 685 -14.42 10.67 19.63
CA ARG A 685 -14.90 11.54 20.70
C ARG A 685 -15.59 12.75 20.10
N LEU A 686 -16.80 13.05 20.57
CA LEU A 686 -17.50 14.27 20.21
C LEU A 686 -17.05 15.39 21.14
N ARG A 687 -16.52 16.48 20.55
CA ARG A 687 -16.22 17.71 21.28
C ARG A 687 -17.39 18.67 21.10
N ASP A 688 -17.67 19.44 22.15
CA ASP A 688 -18.63 20.56 22.16
C ASP A 688 -20.13 20.25 22.10
N LEU A 689 -20.56 19.01 22.36
CA LEU A 689 -21.95 18.74 22.73
C LEU A 689 -22.28 19.39 24.08
N LYS A 690 -22.92 20.55 24.04
CA LYS A 690 -23.62 21.11 25.20
C LYS A 690 -24.89 20.29 25.41
N PHE A 691 -24.92 19.49 26.48
CA PHE A 691 -26.21 19.01 26.97
C PHE A 691 -26.98 20.23 27.48
N SER A 692 -28.08 20.59 26.84
CA SER A 692 -29.09 21.42 27.49
C SER A 692 -29.54 20.67 28.74
N SER A 693 -29.27 21.26 29.90
CA SER A 693 -29.67 20.77 31.22
C SER A 693 -31.17 20.53 31.31
#